data_AF-A0ABD1BNY6-F1
#
_entry.id   AF-A0ABD1BNY6-F1
#
_cell.length_a   1.000
_cell.length_b   1.000
_cell.length_c   1.000
_cell.angle_alpha   90.00
_cell.angle_beta   90.00
_cell.angle_gamma   90.00
#
_symmetry.space_group_name_H-M   'P 1'
#
loop_
_entity.id
_entity.type
_entity.pdbx_description
1 polymer ?
#
loop_
_entity_poly.entity_id
_entity_poly.type
_entity_poly.pdbx_seq_one_letter_code
_entity_poly.pdbx_strand_id
1 'polypeptide(L)'
;MTGIGKTTVADSVYKRNYRQFDGYCFLEDIDNESKRHGLHHLRDKLLCKLLDEENLDVRAHGRLEDFLRNKKLFIVLDNVTEEEQIKELIGGQERYRKGSRIVITTRDKKLLQSADATYVVPRLNDREAMELFCLNAFSDNLCPKEEFMDLSNNFVYYAKGHPLALKLLGSGLSQKEKTYWMEKWEGLRIMPDNEIQKVLKRSYEELGIEQKRIFLDIACFFRSEKADFVSSILKSDRVNAAAVMRELEDKCLVTISYNRLEMHDLMHAMGKEIGYESSIRRAGKRSRLWNHKDIRNVLEQKTGTECVRGIFFNMSNVERIKLSPDVFMKMSSLKFLKFHNSHCSQWCDNNHKFQFCEGLDHFPRELVYLHWQGYPYAYLPSDFNPEELVDLNLRYSHIKQLWEDEKNTENLRWADLSQSKDFLKLSGLSRAINLERLDLEGCTSLVQLDSSIEQMNKLIYLNLRECTTLKSLPKGINLKSLKTLILSGCSKLQDFHIISESIESLYLEGSAIEQVVEHIESLRNLILLNLKNCRRLKHLPNDLYKLKSLQELILSGCSALESLPPIKEEMECLEILLMDGTSIKQTPETIRLSKLKVFSFCGSRIEDSTGLVLLPFSGSSFLLDLYLTNCNIHKLPENFNSLLSLRCLCLSRNNIETLPESIEKLYSLLLLDLKHCCRLKYLPVLPSNLQYLDAHGCVSLEKVAQPVTLPLVTERMHTTFIFTECFKLNRTEQEAIVAQAQLKSQLLARTSLQNNHKGLVLEPLVAVCFPGNDIPSWFCHQRMGSSIETDLLSHWCNSKFIGASLSVVVSFKDTEAHHANRLSVRCKCKFKNQNGQSVSFSFCLGGWNESCGSSCHEPRKLGSEHVFISYNNCNVPIFEWTEKINDGNRCCPTSASFEFYLTDATEKKLECCKVIRCGMSLLYASDENDRGFQGIRVTDTVERTSSEALVPIGGWSYSMIEERSNGKIIDEIPL
;
A
#
# COMPACT_ATOMS: atom_id res chain seq x y z
N MET A 1 -12.80 -16.38 15.53
CA MET A 1 -11.92 -16.57 16.71
C MET A 1 -12.73 -16.62 18.01
N THR A 2 -12.19 -17.25 19.06
CA THR A 2 -12.75 -17.28 20.43
C THR A 2 -12.69 -15.90 21.08
N GLY A 3 -13.69 -15.52 21.89
CA GLY A 3 -13.70 -14.26 22.63
C GLY A 3 -13.85 -12.96 21.81
N ILE A 4 -14.13 -13.06 20.50
CA ILE A 4 -14.35 -11.89 19.62
C ILE A 4 -15.73 -11.24 19.77
N GLY A 5 -16.64 -11.82 20.56
CA GLY A 5 -17.98 -11.24 20.82
C GLY A 5 -19.15 -11.83 20.03
N LYS A 6 -19.00 -13.00 19.39
CA LYS A 6 -20.08 -13.67 18.62
C LYS A 6 -21.37 -13.84 19.44
N THR A 7 -21.28 -14.41 20.64
CA THR A 7 -22.41 -14.58 21.58
C THR A 7 -23.05 -13.24 21.92
N THR A 8 -22.24 -12.21 22.20
CA THR A 8 -22.73 -10.85 22.55
C THR A 8 -23.48 -10.19 21.40
N VAL A 9 -22.98 -10.33 20.18
CA VAL A 9 -23.66 -9.84 18.97
C VAL A 9 -24.97 -10.58 18.77
N ALA A 10 -24.96 -11.92 18.85
CA ALA A 10 -26.15 -12.74 18.70
C ALA A 10 -27.22 -12.41 19.74
N ASP A 11 -26.84 -12.25 21.01
CA ASP A 11 -27.72 -11.83 22.10
C ASP A 11 -28.31 -10.44 21.88
N SER A 12 -27.49 -9.49 21.43
CA SER A 12 -27.96 -8.12 21.11
C SER A 12 -28.97 -8.12 19.96
N VAL A 13 -28.70 -8.89 18.90
CA VAL A 13 -29.62 -9.05 17.77
C VAL A 13 -30.89 -9.75 18.22
N TYR A 14 -30.78 -10.79 19.05
CA TYR A 14 -31.92 -11.50 19.61
C TYR A 14 -32.84 -10.57 20.39
N LYS A 15 -32.31 -9.88 21.40
CA LYS A 15 -33.04 -8.95 22.27
C LYS A 15 -33.75 -7.82 21.52
N ARG A 16 -33.16 -7.33 20.43
CA ARG A 16 -33.76 -6.26 19.59
C ARG A 16 -34.92 -6.73 18.72
N ASN A 17 -34.95 -8.02 18.34
CA ASN A 17 -35.84 -8.49 17.27
C ASN A 17 -36.84 -9.58 17.68
N TYR A 18 -36.64 -10.28 18.79
CA TYR A 18 -37.44 -11.46 19.14
C TYR A 18 -38.95 -11.23 19.20
N ARG A 19 -39.39 -10.03 19.61
CA ARG A 19 -40.81 -9.65 19.67
C ARG A 19 -41.51 -9.53 18.31
N GLN A 20 -40.76 -9.56 17.21
CA GLN A 20 -41.30 -9.50 15.84
C GLN A 20 -41.65 -10.89 15.27
N PHE A 21 -41.51 -11.94 16.08
CA PHE A 21 -41.69 -13.34 15.70
C PHE A 21 -42.71 -14.00 16.61
N ASP A 22 -43.44 -14.99 16.08
CA ASP A 22 -44.49 -15.69 16.81
C ASP A 22 -43.95 -16.65 17.87
N GLY A 23 -42.70 -17.10 17.71
CA GLY A 23 -41.99 -17.96 18.66
C GLY A 23 -40.50 -17.71 18.56
N TYR A 24 -39.81 -17.76 19.70
CA TYR A 24 -38.39 -17.40 19.76
C TYR A 24 -37.66 -18.22 20.83
N CYS A 25 -36.39 -18.52 20.56
CA CYS A 25 -35.55 -19.24 21.51
C CYS A 25 -34.09 -18.84 21.35
N PHE A 26 -33.43 -18.57 22.48
CA PHE A 26 -31.98 -18.50 22.57
C PHE A 26 -31.49 -19.70 23.35
N LEU A 27 -30.68 -20.54 22.69
CA LEU A 27 -29.93 -21.63 23.33
C LEU A 27 -28.47 -21.20 23.48
N GLU A 28 -28.09 -20.93 24.72
CA GLU A 28 -26.72 -20.56 25.09
C GLU A 28 -25.82 -21.80 25.13
N ASP A 29 -24.60 -21.65 24.59
CA ASP A 29 -23.49 -22.59 24.69
C ASP A 29 -23.82 -24.08 24.43
N ILE A 30 -24.26 -24.37 23.20
CA ILE A 30 -24.69 -25.70 22.77
C ILE A 30 -23.61 -26.76 22.98
N ASP A 31 -22.36 -26.45 22.68
CA ASP A 31 -21.25 -27.40 22.85
C ASP A 31 -21.12 -27.92 24.28
N ASN A 32 -21.18 -27.03 25.28
CA ASN A 32 -21.07 -27.44 26.67
C ASN A 32 -22.35 -28.12 27.17
N GLU A 33 -23.52 -27.61 26.80
CA GLU A 33 -24.80 -28.20 27.21
C GLU A 33 -25.02 -29.59 26.61
N SER A 34 -24.62 -29.81 25.35
CA SER A 34 -24.75 -31.13 24.70
C SER A 34 -23.82 -32.15 25.34
N LYS A 35 -22.59 -31.75 25.72
CA LYS A 35 -21.64 -32.61 26.43
C LYS A 35 -22.10 -32.98 27.84
N ARG A 36 -22.83 -32.08 28.52
CA ARG A 36 -23.31 -32.30 29.90
C ARG A 36 -24.60 -33.10 29.98
N HIS A 37 -25.56 -32.81 29.11
CA HIS A 37 -26.94 -33.30 29.23
C HIS A 37 -27.42 -34.09 28.01
N GLY A 38 -26.63 -34.15 26.94
CA GLY A 38 -26.99 -34.81 25.68
C GLY A 38 -27.82 -33.94 24.74
N LEU A 39 -27.80 -34.28 23.45
CA LEU A 39 -28.54 -33.55 22.41
C LEU A 39 -30.07 -33.64 22.58
N HIS A 40 -30.58 -34.78 23.04
CA HIS A 40 -32.01 -34.97 23.28
C HIS A 40 -32.54 -33.96 24.30
N HIS A 41 -31.79 -33.71 25.37
CA HIS A 41 -32.18 -32.72 26.39
C HIS A 41 -32.25 -31.30 25.82
N LEU A 42 -31.28 -30.92 24.99
CA LEU A 42 -31.28 -29.61 24.31
C LEU A 42 -32.44 -29.48 23.33
N ARG A 43 -32.79 -30.56 22.63
CA ARG A 43 -33.96 -30.62 21.77
C ARG A 43 -35.23 -30.41 22.58
N ASP A 44 -35.43 -31.14 23.67
CA ASP A 44 -36.60 -30.96 24.56
C ASP A 44 -36.67 -29.51 25.11
N LYS A 45 -35.53 -28.95 25.52
CA LYS A 45 -35.42 -27.55 25.98
C LYS A 45 -35.82 -26.54 24.90
N LEU A 46 -35.45 -26.80 23.64
CA LEU A 46 -35.88 -25.99 22.50
C LEU A 46 -37.39 -26.09 22.30
N LEU A 47 -37.95 -27.30 22.37
CA LEU A 47 -39.37 -27.56 22.20
C LEU A 47 -40.22 -26.87 23.27
N CYS A 48 -39.87 -27.05 24.54
CA CYS A 48 -40.54 -26.40 25.67
C CYS A 48 -40.59 -24.88 25.51
N LYS A 49 -39.46 -24.26 25.12
CA LYS A 49 -39.38 -22.80 24.92
C LYS A 49 -40.18 -22.31 23.72
N LEU A 50 -40.26 -23.07 22.63
CA LEU A 50 -41.00 -22.65 21.44
C LEU A 50 -42.52 -22.84 21.61
N LEU A 51 -42.95 -23.86 22.35
CA LEU A 51 -44.36 -24.18 22.58
C LEU A 51 -44.94 -23.51 23.83
N ASP A 52 -44.11 -22.90 24.67
CA ASP A 52 -44.48 -22.34 25.99
C ASP A 52 -45.09 -23.39 26.93
N GLU A 53 -44.55 -24.62 26.91
CA GLU A 53 -45.00 -25.77 27.71
C GLU A 53 -43.87 -26.30 28.62
N GLU A 54 -44.16 -26.49 29.92
CA GLU A 54 -43.18 -26.98 30.91
C GLU A 54 -42.89 -28.49 30.83
N ASN A 55 -43.81 -29.31 30.27
CA ASN A 55 -43.66 -30.77 30.16
C ASN A 55 -44.13 -31.28 28.79
N LEU A 56 -43.26 -32.02 28.08
CA LEU A 56 -43.57 -32.58 26.75
C LEU A 56 -44.27 -33.95 26.86
N ASP A 57 -45.52 -34.04 26.38
CA ASP A 57 -46.20 -35.32 26.09
C ASP A 57 -45.76 -35.87 24.72
N VAL A 58 -45.94 -37.17 24.47
CA VAL A 58 -45.70 -37.88 23.21
C VAL A 58 -46.38 -37.19 22.01
N ARG A 59 -47.51 -36.47 22.21
CA ARG A 59 -48.19 -35.68 21.17
C ARG A 59 -47.52 -34.34 20.82
N ALA A 60 -46.52 -33.89 21.60
CA ALA A 60 -45.83 -32.62 21.38
C ALA A 60 -45.05 -32.59 20.06
N HIS A 61 -44.55 -33.74 19.58
CA HIS A 61 -43.82 -33.85 18.32
C HIS A 61 -44.69 -33.54 17.08
N GLY A 62 -45.95 -33.97 17.07
CA GLY A 62 -46.88 -33.66 15.97
C GLY A 62 -47.32 -32.19 15.96
N ARG A 63 -47.55 -31.62 17.16
CA ARG A 63 -47.88 -30.19 17.33
C ARG A 63 -46.73 -29.27 16.92
N LEU A 64 -45.49 -29.72 17.10
CA LEU A 64 -44.30 -28.99 16.69
C LEU A 64 -44.20 -28.87 15.16
N GLU A 65 -44.37 -29.96 14.41
CA GLU A 65 -44.32 -29.91 12.93
C GLU A 65 -45.31 -28.87 12.38
N ASP A 66 -46.53 -28.87 12.91
CA ASP A 66 -47.55 -27.87 12.57
C ASP A 66 -47.15 -26.46 13.02
N PHE A 67 -46.54 -26.31 14.19
CA PHE A 67 -46.07 -25.03 14.71
C PHE A 67 -44.95 -24.44 13.85
N LEU A 68 -43.92 -25.23 13.51
CA LEU A 68 -42.79 -24.83 12.67
C LEU A 68 -43.22 -24.37 11.27
N ARG A 69 -44.23 -25.04 10.68
CA ARG A 69 -44.76 -24.71 9.34
C ARG A 69 -45.67 -23.48 9.32
N ASN A 70 -46.36 -23.18 10.42
CA ASN A 70 -47.38 -22.13 10.48
C ASN A 70 -46.94 -20.84 11.18
N LYS A 71 -45.92 -20.88 12.03
CA LYS A 71 -45.45 -19.72 12.82
C LYS A 71 -44.11 -19.20 12.32
N LYS A 72 -43.91 -17.89 12.39
CA LYS A 72 -42.65 -17.23 12.03
C LYS A 72 -41.73 -17.25 13.25
N LEU A 73 -40.61 -17.96 13.17
CA LEU A 73 -39.76 -18.23 14.33
C LEU A 73 -38.43 -17.47 14.30
N PHE A 74 -37.88 -17.18 15.49
CA PHE A 74 -36.52 -16.67 15.64
C PHE A 74 -35.70 -17.48 16.64
N ILE A 75 -34.76 -18.28 16.11
CA ILE A 75 -33.97 -19.22 16.91
C ILE A 75 -32.50 -18.79 16.86
N VAL A 76 -31.85 -18.77 18.01
CA VAL A 76 -30.40 -18.55 18.12
C VAL A 76 -29.75 -19.76 18.77
N LEU A 77 -28.79 -20.33 18.05
CA LEU A 77 -27.96 -21.46 18.46
C LEU A 77 -26.53 -20.95 18.71
N ASP A 78 -26.15 -20.77 19.97
CA ASP A 78 -24.85 -20.23 20.33
C ASP A 78 -23.78 -21.32 20.54
N ASN A 79 -22.57 -21.08 20.05
CA ASN A 79 -21.39 -21.94 20.17
C ASN A 79 -21.58 -23.38 19.64
N VAL A 80 -22.05 -23.50 18.41
CA VAL A 80 -22.14 -24.79 17.69
C VAL A 80 -20.75 -25.22 17.21
N THR A 81 -20.39 -26.49 17.44
CA THR A 81 -19.08 -27.10 17.16
C THR A 81 -19.15 -28.31 16.24
N GLU A 82 -20.32 -28.92 16.07
CA GLU A 82 -20.51 -30.15 15.28
C GLU A 82 -21.75 -30.06 14.37
N GLU A 83 -21.72 -30.72 13.21
CA GLU A 83 -22.84 -30.72 12.27
C GLU A 83 -24.07 -31.48 12.82
N GLU A 84 -23.83 -32.50 13.65
CA GLU A 84 -24.89 -33.28 14.29
C GLU A 84 -25.76 -32.42 15.22
N GLN A 85 -25.17 -31.44 15.92
CA GLN A 85 -25.91 -30.47 16.75
C GLN A 85 -26.92 -29.69 15.91
N ILE A 86 -26.55 -29.29 14.69
CA ILE A 86 -27.44 -28.56 13.78
C ILE A 86 -28.55 -29.50 13.29
N LYS A 87 -28.17 -30.69 12.81
CA LYS A 87 -29.13 -31.67 12.27
C LYS A 87 -30.19 -32.07 13.30
N GLU A 88 -29.78 -32.31 14.54
CA GLU A 88 -30.69 -32.78 15.60
C GLU A 88 -31.58 -31.66 16.15
N LEU A 89 -31.05 -30.43 16.29
CA LEU A 89 -31.80 -29.32 16.89
C LEU A 89 -32.74 -28.62 15.92
N ILE A 90 -32.32 -28.40 14.66
CA ILE A 90 -33.13 -27.65 13.68
C ILE A 90 -33.56 -28.50 12.47
N GLY A 91 -32.83 -29.55 12.12
CA GLY A 91 -33.16 -30.37 10.95
C GLY A 91 -33.10 -29.59 9.63
N GLY A 92 -33.93 -29.96 8.65
CA GLY A 92 -33.97 -29.34 7.33
C GLY A 92 -34.76 -28.03 7.26
N GLN A 93 -34.39 -27.14 6.34
CA GLN A 93 -35.01 -25.82 6.15
C GLN A 93 -36.49 -25.91 5.74
N GLU A 94 -36.90 -26.98 5.06
CA GLU A 94 -38.26 -27.24 4.57
C GLU A 94 -39.32 -27.36 5.68
N ARG A 95 -38.87 -27.53 6.93
CA ARG A 95 -39.75 -27.65 8.10
C ARG A 95 -40.28 -26.30 8.59
N TYR A 96 -39.66 -25.18 8.17
CA TYR A 96 -39.93 -23.85 8.71
C TYR A 96 -40.77 -22.98 7.76
N ARG A 97 -41.68 -22.19 8.33
CA ARG A 97 -42.40 -21.15 7.59
C ARG A 97 -41.43 -20.12 6.97
N LYS A 98 -41.67 -19.74 5.72
CA LYS A 98 -40.96 -18.64 5.06
C LYS A 98 -41.05 -17.35 5.90
N GLY A 99 -39.89 -16.75 6.18
CA GLY A 99 -39.77 -15.58 7.05
C GLY A 99 -39.23 -15.88 8.45
N SER A 100 -39.14 -17.16 8.84
CA SER A 100 -38.39 -17.58 10.02
C SER A 100 -36.90 -17.29 9.87
N ARG A 101 -36.20 -17.09 10.98
CA ARG A 101 -34.77 -16.77 11.05
C ARG A 101 -34.09 -17.67 12.07
N ILE A 102 -32.99 -18.28 11.66
CA ILE A 102 -32.12 -19.08 12.53
C ILE A 102 -30.73 -18.47 12.47
N VAL A 103 -30.16 -18.16 13.64
CA VAL A 103 -28.81 -17.61 13.76
C VAL A 103 -27.94 -18.63 14.47
N ILE A 104 -26.87 -19.05 13.82
CA ILE A 104 -25.90 -19.99 14.37
C ILE A 104 -24.61 -19.23 14.63
N THR A 105 -24.11 -19.28 15.87
CA THR A 105 -22.75 -18.79 16.16
C THR A 105 -21.80 -19.97 16.24
N THR A 106 -20.66 -19.87 15.56
CA THR A 106 -19.65 -20.93 15.55
C THR A 106 -18.24 -20.34 15.40
N ARG A 107 -17.24 -21.16 15.73
CA ARG A 107 -15.82 -20.89 15.50
C ARG A 107 -15.30 -21.59 14.24
N ASP A 108 -16.09 -22.47 13.61
CA ASP A 108 -15.72 -23.27 12.45
C ASP A 108 -16.60 -22.92 11.25
N LYS A 109 -15.99 -22.31 10.22
CA LYS A 109 -16.70 -21.88 9.00
C LYS A 109 -17.32 -23.06 8.24
N LYS A 110 -16.80 -24.30 8.38
CA LYS A 110 -17.33 -25.46 7.66
C LYS A 110 -18.78 -25.77 8.03
N LEU A 111 -19.18 -25.47 9.26
CA LEU A 111 -20.54 -25.68 9.75
C LEU A 111 -21.57 -24.73 9.13
N LEU A 112 -21.10 -23.70 8.42
CA LEU A 112 -21.95 -22.68 7.79
C LEU A 112 -22.17 -22.90 6.29
N GLN A 113 -21.68 -24.01 5.71
CA GLN A 113 -21.84 -24.29 4.28
C GLN A 113 -23.31 -24.39 3.83
N SER A 114 -24.21 -24.78 4.73
CA SER A 114 -25.65 -24.87 4.49
C SER A 114 -26.43 -23.60 4.87
N ALA A 115 -25.75 -22.54 5.32
CA ALA A 115 -26.40 -21.30 5.76
C ALA A 115 -26.65 -20.34 4.59
N ASP A 116 -27.81 -19.66 4.61
CA ASP A 116 -28.20 -18.69 3.57
C ASP A 116 -27.27 -17.47 3.50
N ALA A 117 -26.67 -17.09 4.63
CA ALA A 117 -25.74 -15.97 4.75
C ALA A 117 -24.78 -16.17 5.93
N THR A 118 -23.55 -15.67 5.80
CA THR A 118 -22.52 -15.71 6.84
C THR A 118 -22.07 -14.30 7.20
N TYR A 119 -21.94 -14.03 8.51
CA TYR A 119 -21.40 -12.78 9.04
C TYR A 119 -20.14 -13.04 9.87
N VAL A 120 -18.98 -12.58 9.39
CA VAL A 120 -17.71 -12.67 10.12
C VAL A 120 -17.62 -11.49 11.07
N VAL A 121 -17.66 -11.75 12.38
CA VAL A 121 -17.57 -10.70 13.40
C VAL A 121 -16.18 -10.04 13.34
N PRO A 122 -16.10 -8.74 13.02
CA PRO A 122 -14.82 -8.03 12.91
C PRO A 122 -14.21 -7.77 14.29
N ARG A 123 -12.93 -7.36 14.28
CA ARG A 123 -12.28 -6.81 15.47
C ARG A 123 -12.83 -5.40 15.74
N LEU A 124 -12.74 -4.95 16.98
CA LEU A 124 -13.02 -3.55 17.31
C LEU A 124 -11.95 -2.66 16.66
N ASN A 125 -12.38 -1.51 16.15
CA ASN A 125 -11.43 -0.48 15.73
C ASN A 125 -10.74 0.16 16.94
N ASP A 126 -9.66 0.91 16.74
CA ASP A 126 -8.85 1.46 17.83
C ASP A 126 -9.65 2.34 18.79
N ARG A 127 -10.65 3.08 18.28
CA ARG A 127 -11.55 3.90 19.09
C ARG A 127 -12.45 3.05 19.97
N GLU A 128 -13.19 2.11 19.37
CA GLU A 128 -14.09 1.20 20.10
C GLU A 128 -13.31 0.33 21.11
N ALA A 129 -12.09 -0.07 20.74
CA ALA A 129 -11.21 -0.83 21.61
C ALA A 129 -10.77 -0.01 22.83
N MET A 130 -10.43 1.26 22.64
CA MET A 130 -10.12 2.19 23.72
C MET A 130 -11.34 2.42 24.62
N GLU A 131 -12.51 2.69 24.05
CA GLU A 131 -13.75 2.88 24.79
C GLU A 131 -14.07 1.65 25.66
N LEU A 132 -14.00 0.44 25.08
CA LEU A 132 -14.23 -0.80 25.83
C LEU A 132 -13.19 -1.01 26.94
N PHE A 133 -11.92 -0.74 26.68
CA PHE A 133 -10.87 -0.82 27.70
C PHE A 133 -11.15 0.15 28.85
N CYS A 134 -11.46 1.42 28.54
CA CYS A 134 -11.71 2.46 29.53
C CYS A 134 -12.95 2.17 30.38
N LEU A 135 -14.02 1.63 29.79
CA LEU A 135 -15.22 1.20 30.55
C LEU A 135 -14.86 0.20 31.66
N ASN A 136 -13.90 -0.70 31.40
CA ASN A 136 -13.48 -1.72 32.37
C ASN A 136 -12.38 -1.22 33.33
N ALA A 137 -11.52 -0.31 32.88
CA ALA A 137 -10.38 0.19 33.66
C ALA A 137 -10.73 1.38 34.57
N PHE A 138 -11.67 2.24 34.18
CA PHE A 138 -11.93 3.55 34.82
C PHE A 138 -13.38 3.75 35.31
N SER A 139 -14.12 2.67 35.56
CA SER A 139 -15.48 2.72 36.12
C SER A 139 -16.43 3.63 35.32
N ASP A 140 -16.74 3.23 34.08
CA ASP A 140 -17.69 3.89 33.15
C ASP A 140 -17.25 5.22 32.49
N ASN A 141 -15.97 5.59 32.59
CA ASN A 141 -15.41 6.65 31.74
C ASN A 141 -15.07 6.12 30.33
N LEU A 142 -15.40 6.89 29.29
CA LEU A 142 -15.11 6.53 27.88
C LEU A 142 -13.70 6.92 27.43
N CYS A 143 -12.92 7.64 28.24
CA CYS A 143 -11.57 8.08 27.92
C CYS A 143 -10.61 7.91 29.10
N PRO A 144 -9.31 7.69 28.85
CA PRO A 144 -8.31 7.64 29.91
C PRO A 144 -8.11 9.01 30.53
N LYS A 145 -7.68 9.04 31.80
CA LYS A 145 -7.06 10.26 32.37
C LYS A 145 -5.73 10.51 31.67
N GLU A 146 -5.36 11.78 31.50
CA GLU A 146 -4.14 12.21 30.78
C GLU A 146 -2.88 11.45 31.23
N GLU A 147 -2.71 11.24 32.54
CA GLU A 147 -1.56 10.53 33.11
C GLU A 147 -1.47 9.02 32.77
N PHE A 148 -2.57 8.40 32.33
CA PHE A 148 -2.69 6.99 31.96
C PHE A 148 -2.86 6.78 30.44
N MET A 149 -2.88 7.84 29.64
CA MET A 149 -3.18 7.78 28.21
C MET A 149 -2.22 6.85 27.46
N ASP A 150 -0.91 7.05 27.64
CA ASP A 150 0.12 6.26 26.94
C ASP A 150 0.10 4.79 27.32
N LEU A 151 -0.10 4.49 28.61
CA LEU A 151 -0.22 3.11 29.09
C LEU A 151 -1.49 2.45 28.54
N SER A 152 -2.61 3.17 28.52
CA SER A 152 -3.87 2.68 27.94
C SER A 152 -3.70 2.35 26.46
N ASN A 153 -3.02 3.21 25.70
CA ASN A 153 -2.68 2.95 24.30
C ASN A 153 -1.86 1.66 24.15
N ASN A 154 -0.87 1.42 25.01
CA ASN A 154 -0.06 0.19 24.97
C ASN A 154 -0.89 -1.08 25.20
N PHE A 155 -1.79 -1.09 26.19
CA PHE A 155 -2.66 -2.25 26.47
C PHE A 155 -3.68 -2.48 25.35
N VAL A 156 -4.27 -1.41 24.80
CA VAL A 156 -5.19 -1.50 23.66
C VAL A 156 -4.47 -2.03 22.42
N TYR A 157 -3.27 -1.51 22.16
CA TYR A 157 -2.41 -1.98 21.08
C TYR A 157 -2.05 -3.46 21.22
N TYR A 158 -1.75 -3.94 22.43
CA TYR A 158 -1.49 -5.36 22.71
C TYR A 158 -2.71 -6.24 22.40
N ALA A 159 -3.92 -5.78 22.74
CA ALA A 159 -5.15 -6.54 22.50
C ALA A 159 -5.59 -6.55 21.03
N LYS A 160 -5.15 -5.58 20.20
CA LYS A 160 -5.47 -5.47 18.77
C LYS A 160 -6.97 -5.59 18.44
N GLY A 161 -7.79 -4.89 19.23
CA GLY A 161 -9.24 -4.90 19.04
C GLY A 161 -9.94 -6.19 19.46
N HIS A 162 -9.28 -7.07 20.21
CA HIS A 162 -9.90 -8.28 20.77
C HIS A 162 -10.72 -7.96 22.02
N PRO A 163 -12.07 -8.04 22.01
CA PRO A 163 -12.93 -7.57 23.10
C PRO A 163 -12.66 -8.23 24.45
N LEU A 164 -12.54 -9.57 24.48
CA LEU A 164 -12.28 -10.26 25.75
C LEU A 164 -10.93 -9.88 26.38
N ALA A 165 -9.88 -9.74 25.57
CA ALA A 165 -8.57 -9.31 26.05
C ALA A 165 -8.64 -7.90 26.64
N LEU A 166 -9.33 -6.96 25.97
CA LEU A 166 -9.55 -5.60 26.47
C LEU A 166 -10.28 -5.60 27.81
N LYS A 167 -11.33 -6.42 27.95
CA LYS A 167 -12.07 -6.57 29.22
C LYS A 167 -11.20 -7.13 30.35
N LEU A 168 -10.45 -8.20 30.10
CA LEU A 168 -9.58 -8.84 31.10
C LEU A 168 -8.43 -7.93 31.53
N LEU A 169 -7.82 -7.21 30.59
CA LEU A 169 -6.75 -6.24 30.89
C LEU A 169 -7.31 -5.07 31.69
N GLY A 170 -8.41 -4.46 31.22
CA GLY A 170 -9.03 -3.31 31.89
C GLY A 170 -9.50 -3.65 33.30
N SER A 171 -10.23 -4.75 33.48
CA SER A 171 -10.72 -5.16 34.81
C SER A 171 -9.58 -5.50 35.78
N GLY A 172 -8.52 -6.15 35.29
CA GLY A 172 -7.33 -6.44 36.11
C GLY A 172 -6.49 -5.22 36.49
N LEU A 173 -6.70 -4.08 35.83
CA LEU A 173 -6.04 -2.81 36.09
C LEU A 173 -6.92 -1.81 36.84
N SER A 174 -8.21 -2.11 36.97
CA SER A 174 -9.19 -1.26 37.64
C SER A 174 -8.79 -1.00 39.09
N GLN A 175 -8.88 0.27 39.49
CA GLN A 175 -8.55 0.73 40.86
C GLN A 175 -7.09 0.46 41.28
N LYS A 176 -6.16 0.28 40.32
CA LYS A 176 -4.72 0.12 40.58
C LYS A 176 -3.96 1.41 40.33
N GLU A 177 -2.84 1.57 41.05
CA GLU A 177 -1.93 2.70 40.88
C GLU A 177 -1.09 2.57 39.60
N LYS A 178 -0.56 3.70 39.10
CA LYS A 178 0.21 3.76 37.86
C LYS A 178 1.47 2.87 37.85
N THR A 179 2.12 2.70 39.01
CA THR A 179 3.27 1.80 39.18
C THR A 179 2.91 0.36 38.82
N TYR A 180 1.76 -0.14 39.30
CA TYR A 180 1.26 -1.47 38.95
C TYR A 180 0.96 -1.62 37.45
N TRP A 181 0.42 -0.58 36.80
CA TRP A 181 0.20 -0.58 35.35
C TRP A 181 1.52 -0.73 34.59
N MET A 182 2.56 0.00 35.01
CA MET A 182 3.89 -0.07 34.40
C MET A 182 4.52 -1.46 34.60
N GLU A 183 4.47 -2.02 35.81
CA GLU A 183 4.96 -3.37 36.10
C GLU A 183 4.24 -4.44 35.28
N LYS A 184 2.90 -4.35 35.19
CA LYS A 184 2.10 -5.26 34.37
C LYS A 184 2.45 -5.14 32.89
N TRP A 185 2.64 -3.92 32.39
CA TRP A 185 3.05 -3.68 31.00
C TRP A 185 4.43 -4.30 30.70
N GLU A 186 5.42 -4.06 31.56
CA GLU A 186 6.75 -4.66 31.40
C GLU A 186 6.70 -6.20 31.46
N GLY A 187 5.83 -6.76 32.30
CA GLY A 187 5.56 -8.21 32.32
C GLY A 187 5.02 -8.74 30.99
N LEU A 188 4.04 -8.04 30.38
CA LEU A 188 3.43 -8.46 29.11
C LEU A 188 4.38 -8.45 27.91
N ARG A 189 5.45 -7.64 27.99
CA ARG A 189 6.51 -7.64 26.97
C ARG A 189 7.36 -8.90 26.99
N ILE A 190 7.36 -9.62 28.12
CA ILE A 190 8.14 -10.83 28.33
C ILE A 190 7.27 -12.07 28.17
N MET A 191 6.11 -12.11 28.83
CA MET A 191 5.19 -13.24 28.83
C MET A 191 3.75 -12.82 28.57
N PRO A 192 2.97 -13.58 27.80
CA PRO A 192 1.57 -13.25 27.55
C PRO A 192 0.70 -13.43 28.81
N ASP A 193 -0.42 -12.69 28.89
CA ASP A 193 -1.33 -12.73 30.05
C ASP A 193 -2.00 -14.11 30.23
N ASN A 194 -1.81 -14.73 31.38
CA ASN A 194 -2.29 -16.09 31.67
C ASN A 194 -3.80 -16.29 31.48
N GLU A 195 -4.64 -15.30 31.83
CA GLU A 195 -6.10 -15.46 31.72
C GLU A 195 -6.55 -15.36 30.26
N ILE A 196 -5.94 -14.45 29.49
CA ILE A 196 -6.16 -14.38 28.04
C ILE A 196 -5.72 -15.70 27.37
N GLN A 197 -4.55 -16.21 27.75
CA GLN A 197 -4.00 -17.45 27.23
C GLN A 197 -4.90 -18.65 27.51
N LYS A 198 -5.43 -18.79 28.72
CA LYS A 198 -6.38 -19.87 29.07
C LYS A 198 -7.60 -19.91 28.15
N VAL A 199 -8.15 -18.75 27.79
CA VAL A 199 -9.35 -18.70 26.94
C VAL A 199 -9.02 -19.06 25.49
N LEU A 200 -7.93 -18.53 24.95
CA LEU A 200 -7.51 -18.82 23.58
C LEU A 200 -7.09 -20.29 23.41
N LYS A 201 -6.46 -20.87 24.45
CA LYS A 201 -5.95 -22.25 24.44
C LYS A 201 -7.03 -23.30 24.25
N ARG A 202 -8.28 -23.04 24.64
CA ARG A 202 -9.40 -23.97 24.43
C ARG A 202 -9.54 -24.37 22.96
N SER A 203 -9.45 -23.41 22.04
CA SER A 203 -9.54 -23.68 20.61
C SER A 203 -8.34 -24.45 20.06
N TYR A 204 -7.17 -24.31 20.69
CA TYR A 204 -6.00 -25.11 20.34
C TYR A 204 -6.13 -26.55 20.86
N GLU A 205 -6.70 -26.75 22.05
CA GLU A 205 -6.86 -28.09 22.66
C GLU A 205 -7.79 -28.99 21.85
N GLU A 206 -8.80 -28.41 21.19
CA GLU A 206 -9.73 -29.09 20.28
C GLU A 206 -9.08 -29.56 18.96
N LEU A 207 -7.87 -29.11 18.63
CA LEU A 207 -7.18 -29.51 17.39
C LEU A 207 -6.63 -30.95 17.44
N GLY A 208 -6.63 -31.61 16.29
CA GLY A 208 -5.91 -32.87 16.08
C GLY A 208 -4.39 -32.71 16.18
N ILE A 209 -3.67 -33.83 16.32
CA ILE A 209 -2.21 -33.83 16.55
C ILE A 209 -1.45 -33.09 15.43
N GLU A 210 -1.79 -33.36 14.18
CA GLU A 210 -1.12 -32.74 13.02
C GLU A 210 -1.47 -31.25 12.87
N GLN A 211 -2.72 -30.88 13.14
CA GLN A 211 -3.17 -29.48 13.20
C GLN A 211 -2.41 -28.70 14.28
N LYS A 212 -2.25 -29.28 15.48
CA LYS A 212 -1.46 -28.69 16.56
C LYS A 212 -0.01 -28.48 16.14
N ARG A 213 0.60 -29.49 15.51
CA ARG A 213 2.00 -29.40 15.05
C ARG A 213 2.18 -28.28 14.03
N ILE A 214 1.32 -28.21 13.00
CA ILE A 214 1.38 -27.17 11.96
C ILE A 214 1.06 -25.79 12.54
N PHE A 215 0.06 -25.68 13.41
CA PHE A 215 -0.27 -24.43 14.11
C PHE A 215 0.95 -23.87 14.87
N LEU A 216 1.68 -24.72 15.59
CA LEU A 216 2.90 -24.32 16.31
C LEU A 216 4.07 -24.00 15.38
N ASP A 217 4.26 -24.75 14.28
CA ASP A 217 5.28 -24.43 13.27
C ASP A 217 5.01 -23.05 12.66
N ILE A 218 3.75 -22.74 12.33
CA ILE A 218 3.34 -21.41 11.85
C ILE A 218 3.59 -20.34 12.92
N ALA A 219 3.13 -20.56 14.15
CA ALA A 219 3.26 -19.57 15.21
C ALA A 219 4.73 -19.28 15.56
N CYS A 220 5.61 -20.27 15.58
CA CYS A 220 7.01 -20.09 15.95
C CYS A 220 7.88 -19.56 14.79
N PHE A 221 7.60 -19.98 13.55
CA PHE A 221 8.56 -19.82 12.45
C PHE A 221 7.99 -19.16 11.20
N PHE A 222 6.72 -19.41 10.84
CA PHE A 222 6.21 -19.10 9.50
C PHE A 222 5.05 -18.09 9.46
N ARG A 223 4.84 -17.31 10.52
CA ARG A 223 3.91 -16.18 10.48
C ARG A 223 4.36 -15.16 9.43
N SER A 224 3.41 -14.63 8.67
CA SER A 224 3.59 -13.64 7.60
C SER A 224 4.32 -14.14 6.34
N GLU A 225 4.65 -15.43 6.29
CA GLU A 225 5.24 -16.07 5.10
C GLU A 225 4.18 -16.40 4.04
N LYS A 226 4.63 -16.73 2.82
CA LYS A 226 3.73 -17.12 1.73
C LYS A 226 3.08 -18.48 2.03
N ALA A 227 1.76 -18.59 1.88
CA ALA A 227 1.04 -19.81 2.25
C ALA A 227 1.51 -21.03 1.42
N ASP A 228 1.74 -20.86 0.12
CA ASP A 228 2.25 -21.94 -0.75
C ASP A 228 3.66 -22.40 -0.35
N PHE A 229 4.53 -21.45 0.04
CA PHE A 229 5.87 -21.74 0.57
C PHE A 229 5.76 -22.58 1.85
N VAL A 230 4.97 -22.12 2.82
CA VAL A 230 4.75 -22.85 4.09
C VAL A 230 4.17 -24.23 3.84
N SER A 231 3.21 -24.35 2.92
CA SER A 231 2.61 -25.65 2.58
C SER A 231 3.62 -26.63 1.97
N SER A 232 4.62 -26.13 1.25
CA SER A 232 5.68 -26.94 0.64
C SER A 232 6.73 -27.36 1.66
N ILE A 233 7.11 -26.46 2.58
CA ILE A 233 8.07 -26.75 3.66
C ILE A 233 7.47 -27.69 4.72
N LEU A 234 6.16 -27.61 4.98
CA LEU A 234 5.48 -28.45 5.96
C LEU A 234 4.90 -29.74 5.36
N LYS A 235 5.11 -29.98 4.05
CA LYS A 235 4.65 -31.19 3.37
C LYS A 235 5.31 -32.42 4.01
N SER A 236 4.51 -33.48 4.20
CA SER A 236 5.04 -34.80 4.55
C SER A 236 4.23 -35.89 3.84
N ASP A 237 4.80 -37.09 3.68
CA ASP A 237 4.15 -38.21 2.98
C ASP A 237 2.79 -38.59 3.57
N ARG A 238 2.57 -38.30 4.85
CA ARG A 238 1.35 -38.68 5.58
C ARG A 238 0.34 -37.52 5.68
N VAL A 239 0.75 -36.28 5.42
CA VAL A 239 -0.06 -35.10 5.73
C VAL A 239 0.01 -34.05 4.63
N ASN A 240 -1.15 -33.69 4.10
CA ASN A 240 -1.30 -32.55 3.21
C ASN A 240 -1.35 -31.24 4.01
N ALA A 241 -0.22 -30.56 4.12
CA ALA A 241 -0.10 -29.31 4.88
C ALA A 241 -1.05 -28.21 4.36
N ALA A 242 -1.28 -28.10 3.06
CA ALA A 242 -2.22 -27.13 2.49
C ALA A 242 -3.67 -27.40 2.93
N ALA A 243 -4.07 -28.67 3.06
CA ALA A 243 -5.38 -29.04 3.59
C ALA A 243 -5.50 -28.66 5.07
N VAL A 244 -4.47 -28.97 5.88
CA VAL A 244 -4.44 -28.61 7.31
C VAL A 244 -4.46 -27.09 7.52
N MET A 245 -3.73 -26.33 6.70
CA MET A 245 -3.75 -24.86 6.77
C MET A 245 -5.14 -24.28 6.48
N ARG A 246 -5.86 -24.83 5.49
CA ARG A 246 -7.26 -24.46 5.22
C ARG A 246 -8.18 -24.80 6.38
N GLU A 247 -7.98 -25.95 7.03
CA GLU A 247 -8.74 -26.30 8.24
C GLU A 247 -8.48 -25.34 9.41
N LEU A 248 -7.24 -24.89 9.59
CA LEU A 248 -6.92 -23.87 10.61
C LEU A 248 -7.56 -22.51 10.28
N GLU A 249 -7.66 -22.16 9.00
CA GLU A 249 -8.38 -20.96 8.54
C GLU A 249 -9.89 -21.07 8.74
N ASP A 250 -10.48 -22.22 8.46
CA ASP A 250 -11.89 -22.51 8.71
C ASP A 250 -12.23 -22.37 10.20
N LYS A 251 -11.33 -22.86 11.07
CA LYS A 251 -11.42 -22.68 12.53
C LYS A 251 -11.05 -21.27 13.02
N CYS A 252 -10.80 -20.33 12.09
CA CYS A 252 -10.44 -18.94 12.36
C CYS A 252 -9.22 -18.78 13.30
N LEU A 253 -8.25 -19.69 13.22
CA LEU A 253 -7.01 -19.66 14.00
C LEU A 253 -5.88 -18.94 13.24
N VAL A 254 -5.92 -19.04 11.91
CA VAL A 254 -5.07 -18.30 10.97
C VAL A 254 -5.95 -17.61 9.91
N THR A 255 -5.35 -16.75 9.11
CA THR A 255 -6.00 -16.08 7.97
C THR A 255 -5.08 -16.17 6.77
N ILE A 256 -5.61 -16.57 5.61
CA ILE A 256 -4.85 -16.64 4.37
C ILE A 256 -5.48 -15.65 3.38
N SER A 257 -4.80 -14.53 3.17
CA SER A 257 -5.24 -13.49 2.23
C SER A 257 -4.13 -13.20 1.24
N TYR A 258 -4.41 -13.23 -0.06
CA TYR A 258 -3.42 -12.96 -1.11
C TYR A 258 -2.13 -13.79 -0.96
N ASN A 259 -2.28 -15.09 -0.66
CA ASN A 259 -1.17 -16.01 -0.40
C ASN A 259 -0.27 -15.60 0.79
N ARG A 260 -0.74 -14.76 1.72
CA ARG A 260 -0.04 -14.44 2.97
C ARG A 260 -0.73 -15.11 4.14
N LEU A 261 0.06 -15.83 4.93
CA LEU A 261 -0.41 -16.54 6.12
C LEU A 261 -0.25 -15.66 7.36
N GLU A 262 -1.36 -15.24 7.94
CA GLU A 262 -1.38 -14.41 9.14
C GLU A 262 -2.01 -15.12 10.34
N MET A 263 -1.59 -14.69 11.54
CA MET A 263 -2.14 -15.14 12.81
C MET A 263 -2.37 -13.93 13.71
N HIS A 264 -3.50 -13.90 14.41
CA HIS A 264 -3.79 -12.82 15.35
C HIS A 264 -2.69 -12.73 16.42
N ASP A 265 -2.27 -11.52 16.82
CA ASP A 265 -1.13 -11.31 17.74
C ASP A 265 -1.24 -12.11 19.04
N LEU A 266 -2.41 -12.09 19.69
CA LEU A 266 -2.65 -12.91 20.89
C LEU A 266 -2.57 -14.44 20.63
N MET A 267 -3.01 -14.91 19.46
CA MET A 267 -2.90 -16.33 19.07
C MET A 267 -1.46 -16.72 18.74
N HIS A 268 -0.73 -15.80 18.12
CA HIS A 268 0.69 -15.95 17.85
C HIS A 268 1.50 -16.01 19.14
N ALA A 269 1.24 -15.10 20.09
CA ALA A 269 1.86 -15.12 21.41
C ALA A 269 1.55 -16.42 22.16
N MET A 270 0.30 -16.92 22.07
CA MET A 270 -0.08 -18.22 22.62
C MET A 270 0.68 -19.37 22.00
N GLY A 271 0.68 -19.46 20.67
CA GLY A 271 1.38 -20.51 19.95
C GLY A 271 2.87 -20.52 20.26
N LYS A 272 3.50 -19.34 20.39
CA LYS A 272 4.90 -19.21 20.79
C LYS A 272 5.16 -19.66 22.21
N GLU A 273 4.29 -19.36 23.17
CA GLU A 273 4.45 -19.83 24.56
C GLU A 273 4.27 -21.35 24.66
N ILE A 274 3.26 -21.91 23.98
CA ILE A 274 3.06 -23.36 23.91
C ILE A 274 4.26 -24.04 23.26
N GLY A 275 4.75 -23.51 22.14
CA GLY A 275 5.92 -24.05 21.43
C GLY A 275 7.25 -23.81 22.14
N TYR A 276 7.34 -22.80 23.01
CA TYR A 276 8.49 -22.56 23.88
C TYR A 276 8.59 -23.63 24.98
N GLU A 277 7.47 -24.27 25.34
CA GLU A 277 7.41 -25.37 26.30
C GLU A 277 8.11 -24.98 27.61
N SER A 278 7.65 -23.91 28.28
CA SER A 278 8.28 -23.35 29.49
C SER A 278 8.46 -24.35 30.64
N SER A 279 7.68 -25.45 30.66
CA SER A 279 7.86 -26.58 31.55
C SER A 279 9.19 -27.35 31.35
N ILE A 280 9.78 -27.30 30.15
CA ILE A 280 11.06 -27.95 29.86
C ILE A 280 12.21 -27.05 30.31
N ARG A 281 12.89 -27.47 31.39
CA ARG A 281 14.03 -26.74 31.98
C ARG A 281 15.26 -26.69 31.06
N ARG A 282 15.51 -27.75 30.29
CA ARG A 282 16.69 -27.84 29.41
C ARG A 282 16.32 -27.39 28.00
N ALA A 283 16.81 -26.22 27.59
CA ALA A 283 16.53 -25.66 26.27
C ALA A 283 16.78 -26.67 25.12
N GLY A 284 17.87 -27.45 25.18
CA GLY A 284 18.22 -28.45 24.15
C GLY A 284 17.23 -29.61 23.99
N LYS A 285 16.26 -29.78 24.90
CA LYS A 285 15.18 -30.78 24.79
C LYS A 285 13.87 -30.22 24.20
N ARG A 286 13.79 -28.91 23.92
CA ARG A 286 12.59 -28.28 23.36
C ARG A 286 12.50 -28.53 21.86
N SER A 287 11.28 -28.62 21.35
CA SER A 287 11.06 -28.88 19.93
C SER A 287 11.33 -27.68 19.03
N ARG A 288 11.00 -26.46 19.49
CA ARG A 288 11.09 -25.23 18.69
C ARG A 288 11.94 -24.19 19.41
N LEU A 289 13.07 -23.84 18.81
CA LEU A 289 14.00 -22.86 19.36
C LEU A 289 13.94 -21.56 18.54
N TRP A 290 13.49 -20.49 19.18
CA TRP A 290 13.44 -19.14 18.59
C TRP A 290 13.99 -18.06 19.54
N ASN A 291 14.23 -18.39 20.82
CA ASN A 291 14.83 -17.48 21.79
C ASN A 291 16.36 -17.45 21.60
N HIS A 292 16.93 -16.25 21.41
CA HIS A 292 18.35 -16.09 21.10
C HIS A 292 19.28 -16.60 22.21
N LYS A 293 18.94 -16.45 23.49
CA LYS A 293 19.78 -16.92 24.62
C LYS A 293 19.80 -18.43 24.69
N ASP A 294 18.63 -19.06 24.53
CA ASP A 294 18.51 -20.51 24.53
C ASP A 294 19.23 -21.13 23.34
N ILE A 295 19.06 -20.57 22.14
CA ILE A 295 19.75 -21.06 20.94
C ILE A 295 21.27 -20.95 21.12
N ARG A 296 21.78 -19.80 21.57
CA ARG A 296 23.22 -19.64 21.83
C ARG A 296 23.74 -20.71 22.79
N ASN A 297 23.07 -20.90 23.94
CA ASN A 297 23.45 -21.91 24.92
C ASN A 297 23.39 -23.33 24.33
N VAL A 298 22.36 -23.64 23.54
CA VAL A 298 22.19 -24.97 22.91
C VAL A 298 23.32 -25.27 21.93
N LEU A 299 23.70 -24.29 21.11
CA LEU A 299 24.74 -24.43 20.10
C LEU A 299 26.16 -24.44 20.72
N GLU A 300 26.48 -23.51 21.63
CA GLU A 300 27.81 -23.42 22.26
C GLU A 300 28.12 -24.62 23.17
N GLN A 301 27.12 -25.12 23.91
CA GLN A 301 27.28 -26.23 24.85
C GLN A 301 26.94 -27.60 24.23
N LYS A 302 26.59 -27.66 22.95
CA LYS A 302 26.16 -28.87 22.23
C LYS A 302 25.07 -29.67 22.97
N THR A 303 24.09 -28.97 23.56
CA THR A 303 23.05 -29.62 24.39
C THR A 303 21.80 -30.02 23.61
N GLY A 304 21.73 -29.69 22.31
CA GLY A 304 20.60 -30.07 21.46
C GLY A 304 20.46 -31.58 21.32
N THR A 305 19.21 -32.04 21.31
CA THR A 305 18.85 -33.46 21.20
C THR A 305 17.99 -33.71 19.96
N GLU A 306 17.65 -34.97 19.71
CA GLU A 306 16.72 -35.41 18.66
C GLU A 306 15.32 -34.79 18.75
N CYS A 307 14.98 -34.14 19.87
CA CYS A 307 13.71 -33.43 20.02
C CYS A 307 13.67 -32.13 19.21
N VAL A 308 14.83 -31.51 18.94
CA VAL A 308 14.92 -30.20 18.29
C VAL A 308 14.51 -30.34 16.82
N ARG A 309 13.37 -29.75 16.48
CA ARG A 309 12.78 -29.77 15.14
C ARG A 309 13.11 -28.52 14.33
N GLY A 310 13.24 -27.37 14.99
CA GLY A 310 13.51 -26.11 14.29
C GLY A 310 14.28 -25.10 15.12
N ILE A 311 15.20 -24.38 14.48
CA ILE A 311 16.02 -23.33 15.06
C ILE A 311 15.91 -22.08 14.19
N PHE A 312 15.30 -21.02 14.72
CA PHE A 312 15.26 -19.69 14.08
C PHE A 312 16.04 -18.71 14.94
N PHE A 313 17.26 -18.40 14.51
CA PHE A 313 18.19 -17.58 15.24
C PHE A 313 18.38 -16.22 14.58
N ASN A 314 17.90 -15.19 15.25
CA ASN A 314 18.22 -13.81 14.91
C ASN A 314 19.59 -13.44 15.48
N MET A 315 20.59 -13.32 14.60
CA MET A 315 21.97 -13.04 14.95
C MET A 315 22.25 -11.56 15.19
N SER A 316 21.27 -10.67 15.03
CA SER A 316 21.47 -9.20 14.99
C SER A 316 22.23 -8.65 16.18
N ASN A 317 21.82 -9.04 17.39
CA ASN A 317 22.38 -8.54 18.65
C ASN A 317 23.37 -9.54 19.27
N VAL A 318 23.97 -10.40 18.44
CA VAL A 318 24.81 -11.50 18.90
C VAL A 318 26.25 -11.26 18.46
N GLU A 319 27.15 -11.25 19.44
CA GLU A 319 28.61 -11.27 19.21
C GLU A 319 29.07 -12.60 18.60
N ARG A 320 30.35 -12.72 18.26
CA ARG A 320 30.92 -13.95 17.68
C ARG A 320 30.65 -15.17 18.58
N ILE A 321 30.16 -16.25 17.97
CA ILE A 321 29.88 -17.55 18.59
C ILE A 321 30.90 -18.55 18.10
N LYS A 322 31.53 -19.27 19.04
CA LYS A 322 32.42 -20.38 18.73
C LYS A 322 31.62 -21.69 18.73
N LEU A 323 31.60 -22.36 17.58
CA LEU A 323 30.88 -23.63 17.41
C LEU A 323 31.85 -24.76 17.12
N SER A 324 31.46 -25.96 17.52
CA SER A 324 32.16 -27.16 17.12
C SER A 324 31.69 -27.66 15.75
N PRO A 325 32.53 -28.42 15.03
CA PRO A 325 32.16 -28.96 13.72
C PRO A 325 30.94 -29.91 13.73
N ASP A 326 30.75 -30.63 14.84
CA ASP A 326 29.70 -31.62 15.08
C ASP A 326 28.43 -31.04 15.75
N VAL A 327 28.25 -29.72 15.77
CA VAL A 327 27.20 -29.03 16.58
C VAL A 327 25.77 -29.57 16.33
N PHE A 328 25.46 -29.99 15.11
CA PHE A 328 24.12 -30.49 14.75
C PHE A 328 24.00 -32.02 14.81
N MET A 329 25.07 -32.76 15.13
CA MET A 329 25.12 -34.23 15.02
C MET A 329 24.05 -34.94 15.87
N LYS A 330 23.71 -34.38 17.05
CA LYS A 330 22.70 -34.94 17.97
C LYS A 330 21.26 -34.50 17.65
N MET A 331 21.06 -33.58 16.72
CA MET A 331 19.75 -33.03 16.37
C MET A 331 19.20 -33.68 15.08
N SER A 332 19.07 -35.00 15.09
CA SER A 332 18.69 -35.80 13.91
C SER A 332 17.33 -35.42 13.31
N SER A 333 16.37 -34.96 14.13
CA SER A 333 15.02 -34.55 13.69
C SER A 333 14.92 -33.08 13.25
N LEU A 334 16.04 -32.38 13.13
CA LEU A 334 16.07 -30.95 12.76
C LEU A 334 15.64 -30.78 11.31
N LYS A 335 14.50 -30.10 11.10
CA LYS A 335 13.93 -29.83 9.78
C LYS A 335 14.13 -28.39 9.31
N PHE A 336 14.15 -27.45 10.25
CA PHE A 336 14.20 -26.02 9.93
C PHE A 336 15.41 -25.36 10.60
N LEU A 337 16.31 -24.80 9.81
CA LEU A 337 17.46 -24.07 10.29
C LEU A 337 17.51 -22.70 9.64
N LYS A 338 17.30 -21.63 10.42
CA LYS A 338 17.33 -20.24 9.94
C LYS A 338 18.25 -19.40 10.79
N PHE A 339 19.37 -18.98 10.23
CA PHE A 339 20.26 -17.98 10.79
C PHE A 339 20.17 -16.72 9.95
N HIS A 340 19.64 -15.65 10.53
CA HIS A 340 19.41 -14.38 9.81
C HIS A 340 19.76 -13.17 10.67
N ASN A 341 19.95 -12.01 10.02
CA ASN A 341 20.24 -10.74 10.67
C ASN A 341 19.14 -9.72 10.32
N SER A 342 18.30 -9.35 11.28
CA SER A 342 17.19 -8.41 11.11
C SER A 342 17.63 -6.96 10.91
N HIS A 343 18.85 -6.58 11.32
CA HIS A 343 19.39 -5.23 11.05
C HIS A 343 19.95 -5.10 9.62
N CYS A 344 19.94 -6.18 8.83
CA CYS A 344 20.62 -6.23 7.55
C CYS A 344 19.62 -6.22 6.38
N SER A 345 19.32 -5.05 5.84
CA SER A 345 18.59 -4.89 4.56
C SER A 345 19.52 -4.78 3.35
N GLN A 346 20.76 -4.30 3.52
CA GLN A 346 21.82 -4.21 2.50
C GLN A 346 23.21 -4.39 3.14
N TRP A 347 24.17 -4.89 2.35
CA TRP A 347 25.59 -5.16 2.64
C TRP A 347 26.00 -4.98 4.10
N CYS A 348 25.94 -6.07 4.86
CA CYS A 348 26.68 -6.14 6.10
C CYS A 348 27.99 -6.86 5.82
N ASP A 349 29.12 -6.27 6.23
CA ASP A 349 30.29 -7.04 6.61
C ASP A 349 29.85 -7.93 7.78
N ASN A 350 29.18 -9.05 7.47
CA ASN A 350 28.93 -10.13 8.41
C ASN A 350 30.29 -10.81 8.64
N ASN A 351 31.17 -10.09 9.34
CA ASN A 351 32.42 -10.59 9.88
C ASN A 351 32.11 -11.81 10.75
N HIS A 352 32.11 -13.00 10.13
CA HIS A 352 32.14 -14.33 10.72
C HIS A 352 31.51 -14.40 12.12
N LYS A 353 30.19 -14.18 12.21
CA LYS A 353 29.46 -14.31 13.50
C LYS A 353 29.58 -15.72 14.06
N PHE A 354 29.72 -16.72 13.20
CA PHE A 354 30.11 -18.07 13.58
C PHE A 354 31.59 -18.30 13.27
N GLN A 355 32.32 -18.78 14.27
CA GLN A 355 33.67 -19.28 14.12
C GLN A 355 33.67 -20.75 14.48
N PHE A 356 34.00 -21.62 13.54
CA PHE A 356 34.24 -23.03 13.84
C PHE A 356 35.74 -23.29 13.92
N CYS A 357 36.15 -24.14 14.86
CA CYS A 357 37.57 -24.44 15.07
C CYS A 357 38.17 -25.27 13.92
N GLU A 358 37.40 -26.18 13.32
CA GLU A 358 37.88 -27.11 12.28
C GLU A 358 36.93 -27.20 11.06
N GLY A 359 36.00 -26.25 10.90
CA GLY A 359 34.98 -26.31 9.85
C GLY A 359 33.61 -26.78 10.36
N LEU A 360 32.72 -27.16 9.45
CA LEU A 360 31.41 -27.74 9.74
C LEU A 360 31.36 -29.15 9.12
N ASP A 361 31.17 -30.17 9.96
CA ASP A 361 31.30 -31.57 9.52
C ASP A 361 30.05 -32.09 8.83
N HIS A 362 28.86 -31.76 9.36
CA HIS A 362 27.62 -32.42 8.97
C HIS A 362 26.39 -31.50 9.09
N PHE A 363 25.41 -31.73 8.22
CA PHE A 363 24.04 -31.23 8.33
C PHE A 363 23.03 -32.38 8.46
N PRO A 364 22.02 -32.27 9.34
CA PRO A 364 21.02 -33.32 9.52
C PRO A 364 20.29 -33.66 8.20
N ARG A 365 20.09 -34.96 7.96
CA ARG A 365 19.46 -35.48 6.72
C ARG A 365 18.00 -35.09 6.55
N GLU A 366 17.27 -34.85 7.65
CA GLU A 366 15.85 -34.44 7.62
C GLU A 366 15.65 -32.93 7.38
N LEU A 367 16.70 -32.17 7.07
CA LEU A 367 16.58 -30.73 6.79
C LEU A 367 15.73 -30.47 5.54
N VAL A 368 14.66 -29.71 5.75
CA VAL A 368 13.72 -29.26 4.69
C VAL A 368 13.93 -27.79 4.34
N TYR A 369 14.37 -26.99 5.33
CA TYR A 369 14.58 -25.55 5.19
C TYR A 369 15.96 -25.17 5.76
N LEU A 370 16.85 -24.70 4.90
CA LEU A 370 18.18 -24.21 5.27
C LEU A 370 18.34 -22.75 4.84
N HIS A 371 18.22 -21.83 5.79
CA HIS A 371 18.53 -20.43 5.62
C HIS A 371 19.76 -20.08 6.48
N TRP A 372 20.85 -19.71 5.84
CA TRP A 372 22.06 -19.27 6.52
C TRP A 372 22.65 -18.04 5.84
N GLN A 373 22.24 -16.87 6.34
CA GLN A 373 22.77 -15.60 5.86
C GLN A 373 24.25 -15.45 6.28
N GLY A 374 25.13 -15.19 5.31
CA GLY A 374 26.56 -15.08 5.59
C GLY A 374 27.24 -16.42 5.87
N TYR A 375 26.84 -17.49 5.17
CA TYR A 375 27.47 -18.80 5.31
C TYR A 375 28.99 -18.70 5.02
N PRO A 376 29.86 -19.15 5.94
CA PRO A 376 31.28 -18.77 5.93
C PRO A 376 32.17 -19.65 5.03
N TYR A 377 31.67 -20.75 4.49
CA TYR A 377 32.48 -21.72 3.75
C TYR A 377 32.26 -21.69 2.25
N ALA A 378 33.28 -22.16 1.53
CA ALA A 378 33.27 -22.25 0.07
C ALA A 378 32.35 -23.34 -0.49
N TYR A 379 31.99 -24.34 0.32
CA TYR A 379 31.16 -25.49 -0.04
C TYR A 379 30.28 -25.88 1.15
N LEU A 380 29.15 -26.53 0.90
CA LEU A 380 28.41 -27.25 1.93
C LEU A 380 29.17 -28.54 2.31
N PRO A 381 28.93 -29.11 3.51
CA PRO A 381 29.54 -30.39 3.92
C PRO A 381 29.33 -31.48 2.87
N SER A 382 30.40 -32.20 2.53
CA SER A 382 30.39 -33.19 1.44
C SER A 382 29.56 -34.43 1.77
N ASP A 383 29.34 -34.73 3.04
CA ASP A 383 28.51 -35.85 3.50
C ASP A 383 27.01 -35.53 3.51
N PHE A 384 26.64 -34.25 3.32
CA PHE A 384 25.25 -33.81 3.32
C PHE A 384 24.57 -34.18 2.01
N ASN A 385 23.56 -35.06 2.10
CA ASN A 385 22.67 -35.39 0.99
C ASN A 385 21.31 -34.71 1.21
N PRO A 386 20.97 -33.66 0.43
CA PRO A 386 19.81 -32.79 0.65
C PRO A 386 18.50 -33.38 0.09
N GLU A 387 18.22 -34.66 0.34
CA GLU A 387 17.07 -35.37 -0.23
C GLU A 387 15.73 -34.75 0.16
N GLU A 388 15.60 -34.29 1.41
CA GLU A 388 14.38 -33.66 1.95
C GLU A 388 14.36 -32.13 1.74
N LEU A 389 15.45 -31.54 1.23
CA LEU A 389 15.62 -30.09 1.21
C LEU A 389 14.72 -29.45 0.13
N VAL A 390 13.85 -28.55 0.57
CA VAL A 390 12.89 -27.85 -0.30
C VAL A 390 13.31 -26.41 -0.56
N ASP A 391 13.91 -25.74 0.42
CA ASP A 391 14.41 -24.37 0.28
C ASP A 391 15.83 -24.23 0.84
N LEU A 392 16.70 -23.65 0.00
CA LEU A 392 18.08 -23.36 0.29
C LEU A 392 18.35 -21.87 0.12
N ASN A 393 18.61 -21.17 1.22
CA ASN A 393 18.96 -19.76 1.23
C ASN A 393 20.35 -19.56 1.87
N LEU A 394 21.35 -19.27 1.04
CA LEU A 394 22.73 -19.01 1.44
C LEU A 394 23.15 -17.60 1.01
N ARG A 395 22.25 -16.63 1.15
CA ARG A 395 22.53 -15.26 0.73
C ARG A 395 23.70 -14.63 1.48
N TYR A 396 24.45 -13.75 0.80
CA TYR A 396 25.68 -13.11 1.27
C TYR A 396 26.77 -14.11 1.70
N SER A 397 26.81 -15.32 1.13
CA SER A 397 27.78 -16.34 1.51
C SER A 397 29.12 -16.23 0.77
N HIS A 398 30.10 -17.00 1.24
CA HIS A 398 31.39 -17.20 0.57
C HIS A 398 31.42 -18.45 -0.32
N ILE A 399 30.25 -18.96 -0.70
CA ILE A 399 30.14 -20.22 -1.43
C ILE A 399 30.65 -20.05 -2.87
N LYS A 400 31.57 -20.94 -3.27
CA LYS A 400 32.11 -21.00 -4.63
C LYS A 400 31.30 -21.93 -5.51
N GLN A 401 30.87 -23.05 -4.93
CA GLN A 401 30.02 -24.07 -5.53
C GLN A 401 29.32 -24.81 -4.38
N LEU A 402 28.12 -25.32 -4.59
CA LEU A 402 27.34 -25.96 -3.52
C LEU A 402 27.99 -27.28 -3.03
N TRP A 403 28.27 -28.19 -3.97
CA TRP A 403 28.90 -29.49 -3.72
C TRP A 403 29.88 -29.81 -4.84
N GLU A 404 30.97 -30.52 -4.53
CA GLU A 404 31.94 -30.98 -5.53
C GLU A 404 31.40 -32.16 -6.37
N ASP A 405 30.60 -33.02 -5.75
CA ASP A 405 29.94 -34.17 -6.34
C ASP A 405 28.44 -33.95 -6.54
N GLU A 406 27.82 -34.81 -7.35
CA GLU A 406 26.39 -34.75 -7.63
C GLU A 406 25.56 -35.20 -6.41
N LYS A 407 24.54 -34.40 -6.04
CA LYS A 407 23.66 -34.65 -4.88
C LYS A 407 22.21 -34.85 -5.31
N ASN A 408 21.42 -35.54 -4.46
CA ASN A 408 19.99 -35.64 -4.68
C ASN A 408 19.30 -34.34 -4.26
N THR A 409 18.97 -33.49 -5.24
CA THR A 409 18.30 -32.19 -5.07
C THR A 409 16.90 -32.18 -5.67
N GLU A 410 16.28 -33.35 -5.84
CA GLU A 410 14.99 -33.48 -6.53
C GLU A 410 13.86 -32.72 -5.84
N ASN A 411 13.85 -32.63 -4.50
CA ASN A 411 12.81 -31.92 -3.75
C ASN A 411 13.02 -30.40 -3.67
N LEU A 412 14.17 -29.89 -4.13
CA LEU A 412 14.52 -28.48 -4.05
C LEU A 412 13.63 -27.65 -4.99
N ARG A 413 12.94 -26.66 -4.44
CA ARG A 413 12.05 -25.73 -5.17
C ARG A 413 12.58 -24.32 -5.22
N TRP A 414 13.30 -23.90 -4.17
CA TRP A 414 13.82 -22.54 -4.06
C TRP A 414 15.30 -22.58 -3.68
N ALA A 415 16.10 -21.84 -4.45
CA ALA A 415 17.51 -21.63 -4.18
C ALA A 415 17.83 -20.12 -4.27
N ASP A 416 18.30 -19.55 -3.17
CA ASP A 416 18.75 -18.16 -3.08
C ASP A 416 20.22 -18.15 -2.66
N LEU A 417 21.10 -17.85 -3.62
CA LEU A 417 22.53 -17.67 -3.43
C LEU A 417 22.91 -16.20 -3.65
N SER A 418 21.94 -15.28 -3.57
CA SER A 418 22.18 -13.85 -3.82
C SER A 418 23.33 -13.31 -2.98
N GLN A 419 24.12 -12.42 -3.57
CA GLN A 419 25.26 -11.73 -2.99
C GLN A 419 26.41 -12.69 -2.61
N SER A 420 26.39 -13.93 -3.10
CA SER A 420 27.52 -14.87 -3.00
C SER A 420 28.54 -14.54 -4.08
N LYS A 421 29.42 -13.58 -3.78
CA LYS A 421 30.35 -12.97 -4.77
C LYS A 421 31.35 -13.95 -5.35
N ASP A 422 31.70 -14.98 -4.59
CA ASP A 422 32.68 -16.01 -4.97
C ASP A 422 32.05 -17.16 -5.80
N PHE A 423 30.72 -17.15 -6.02
CA PHE A 423 30.01 -18.22 -6.69
C PHE A 423 30.39 -18.35 -8.17
N LEU A 424 30.72 -19.57 -8.61
CA LEU A 424 31.32 -19.83 -9.93
C LEU A 424 30.44 -20.64 -10.89
N LYS A 425 29.71 -21.67 -10.40
CA LYS A 425 29.07 -22.69 -11.26
C LYS A 425 27.84 -23.32 -10.62
N LEU A 426 26.93 -23.84 -11.47
CA LEU A 426 25.66 -24.44 -11.05
C LEU A 426 25.68 -25.98 -10.96
N SER A 427 26.80 -26.63 -11.21
CA SER A 427 26.91 -28.10 -11.25
C SER A 427 26.32 -28.83 -10.04
N GLY A 428 26.36 -28.24 -8.84
CA GLY A 428 25.73 -28.82 -7.64
C GLY A 428 24.18 -28.90 -7.71
N LEU A 429 23.53 -28.18 -8.63
CA LEU A 429 22.08 -28.17 -8.84
C LEU A 429 21.65 -28.98 -10.07
N SER A 430 22.51 -29.82 -10.64
CA SER A 430 22.20 -30.59 -11.86
C SER A 430 20.93 -31.46 -11.76
N ARG A 431 20.63 -31.97 -10.56
CA ARG A 431 19.45 -32.81 -10.27
C ARG A 431 18.25 -32.05 -9.71
N ALA A 432 18.31 -30.72 -9.66
CA ALA A 432 17.24 -29.86 -9.14
C ALA A 432 16.11 -29.69 -10.17
N ILE A 433 15.54 -30.81 -10.64
CA ILE A 433 14.53 -30.85 -11.72
C ILE A 433 13.21 -30.18 -11.34
N ASN A 434 12.93 -30.05 -10.04
CA ASN A 434 11.75 -29.40 -9.51
C ASN A 434 12.00 -27.95 -9.04
N LEU A 435 13.16 -27.38 -9.35
CA LEU A 435 13.49 -26.01 -8.96
C LEU A 435 12.56 -25.02 -9.67
N GLU A 436 11.89 -24.17 -8.89
CA GLU A 436 10.92 -23.17 -9.36
C GLU A 436 11.51 -21.75 -9.34
N ARG A 437 12.45 -21.48 -8.41
CA ARG A 437 13.11 -20.18 -8.28
C ARG A 437 14.60 -20.34 -8.04
N LEU A 438 15.40 -19.61 -8.82
CA LEU A 438 16.83 -19.50 -8.64
C LEU A 438 17.23 -18.01 -8.58
N ASP A 439 17.79 -17.60 -7.44
CA ASP A 439 18.26 -16.24 -7.20
C ASP A 439 19.79 -16.21 -7.07
N LEU A 440 20.46 -15.57 -8.02
CA LEU A 440 21.91 -15.44 -8.13
C LEU A 440 22.31 -13.96 -8.19
N GLU A 441 21.43 -13.05 -7.76
CA GLU A 441 21.69 -11.61 -7.79
C GLU A 441 23.01 -11.27 -7.09
N GLY A 442 23.89 -10.49 -7.69
CA GLY A 442 25.17 -10.08 -7.10
C GLY A 442 26.23 -11.18 -7.04
N CYS A 443 26.05 -12.33 -7.73
CA CYS A 443 27.09 -13.33 -7.91
C CYS A 443 28.16 -12.84 -8.91
N THR A 444 29.01 -11.91 -8.46
CA THR A 444 29.93 -11.18 -9.34
C THR A 444 31.03 -12.02 -9.98
N SER A 445 31.34 -13.22 -9.49
CA SER A 445 32.35 -14.12 -10.09
C SER A 445 31.76 -15.10 -11.13
N LEU A 446 30.44 -15.09 -11.32
CA LEU A 446 29.75 -15.97 -12.26
C LEU A 446 29.97 -15.50 -13.71
N VAL A 447 30.85 -16.20 -14.44
CA VAL A 447 31.22 -15.83 -15.82
C VAL A 447 30.21 -16.35 -16.87
N GLN A 448 29.67 -17.56 -16.66
CA GLN A 448 28.71 -18.22 -17.54
C GLN A 448 27.82 -19.18 -16.75
N LEU A 449 26.61 -19.43 -17.25
CA LEU A 449 25.80 -20.56 -16.78
C LEU A 449 26.16 -21.81 -17.57
N ASP A 450 26.40 -22.92 -16.88
CA ASP A 450 26.68 -24.22 -17.50
C ASP A 450 25.39 -24.95 -17.92
N SER A 451 25.52 -26.08 -18.63
CA SER A 451 24.38 -26.85 -19.16
C SER A 451 23.50 -27.50 -18.09
N SER A 452 23.89 -27.47 -16.81
CA SER A 452 23.09 -28.04 -15.72
C SER A 452 21.71 -27.38 -15.61
N ILE A 453 21.59 -26.13 -16.05
CA ILE A 453 20.31 -25.41 -16.03
C ILE A 453 19.26 -26.03 -16.97
N GLU A 454 19.66 -26.77 -18.01
CA GLU A 454 18.77 -27.37 -19.01
C GLU A 454 17.73 -28.32 -18.38
N GLN A 455 18.08 -28.98 -17.27
CA GLN A 455 17.20 -29.92 -16.59
C GLN A 455 16.12 -29.23 -15.72
N MET A 456 16.27 -27.93 -15.44
CA MET A 456 15.38 -27.16 -14.55
C MET A 456 14.09 -26.71 -15.26
N ASN A 457 13.36 -27.66 -15.85
CA ASN A 457 12.18 -27.39 -16.66
C ASN A 457 10.99 -26.76 -15.90
N LYS A 458 10.99 -26.83 -14.56
CA LYS A 458 10.01 -26.19 -13.68
C LYS A 458 10.42 -24.79 -13.20
N LEU A 459 11.58 -24.28 -13.64
CA LEU A 459 12.08 -22.97 -13.22
C LEU A 459 11.15 -21.88 -13.76
N ILE A 460 10.53 -21.11 -12.86
CA ILE A 460 9.60 -20.02 -13.16
C ILE A 460 10.33 -18.67 -13.10
N TYR A 461 11.29 -18.53 -12.18
CA TYR A 461 12.00 -17.28 -11.91
C TYR A 461 13.52 -17.50 -11.86
N LEU A 462 14.24 -16.72 -12.66
CA LEU A 462 15.71 -16.68 -12.66
C LEU A 462 16.19 -15.24 -12.51
N ASN A 463 16.92 -14.96 -11.43
CA ASN A 463 17.52 -13.65 -11.17
C ASN A 463 19.05 -13.73 -11.22
N LEU A 464 19.64 -12.96 -12.13
CA LEU A 464 21.08 -12.81 -12.37
C LEU A 464 21.48 -11.33 -12.26
N ARG A 465 20.64 -10.50 -11.62
CA ARG A 465 20.91 -9.07 -11.45
C ARG A 465 22.31 -8.85 -10.88
N GLU A 466 23.03 -7.85 -11.37
CA GLU A 466 24.39 -7.51 -10.91
C GLU A 466 25.43 -8.66 -10.99
N CYS A 467 25.19 -9.70 -11.78
CA CYS A 467 26.24 -10.64 -12.20
C CYS A 467 27.18 -9.96 -13.20
N THR A 468 28.04 -9.06 -12.71
CA THR A 468 28.84 -8.13 -13.53
C THR A 468 29.91 -8.78 -14.41
N THR A 469 30.29 -10.05 -14.14
CA THR A 469 31.23 -10.79 -15.00
C THR A 469 30.56 -11.73 -16.00
N LEU A 470 29.24 -11.89 -15.93
CA LEU A 470 28.47 -12.74 -16.83
C LEU A 470 28.61 -12.24 -18.27
N LYS A 471 29.10 -13.10 -19.16
CA LYS A 471 29.35 -12.73 -20.57
C LYS A 471 28.25 -13.19 -21.53
N SER A 472 27.66 -14.35 -21.27
CA SER A 472 26.67 -14.99 -22.14
C SER A 472 25.81 -16.00 -21.39
N LEU A 473 24.65 -16.31 -21.94
CA LEU A 473 23.79 -17.42 -21.52
C LEU A 473 24.05 -18.67 -22.40
N PRO A 474 23.77 -19.89 -21.91
CA PRO A 474 23.88 -21.13 -22.69
C PRO A 474 22.99 -21.07 -23.93
N LYS A 475 23.52 -21.61 -25.04
CA LYS A 475 22.84 -21.65 -26.34
C LYS A 475 22.06 -22.96 -26.50
N GLY A 476 20.94 -22.90 -27.23
CA GLY A 476 20.18 -24.10 -27.61
C GLY A 476 19.31 -24.71 -26.51
N ILE A 477 19.11 -24.00 -25.39
CA ILE A 477 18.24 -24.45 -24.29
C ILE A 477 16.85 -23.81 -24.37
N ASN A 478 15.84 -24.48 -23.82
CA ASN A 478 14.48 -23.95 -23.72
C ASN A 478 13.82 -24.34 -22.38
N LEU A 479 13.85 -23.43 -21.40
CA LEU A 479 13.26 -23.61 -20.09
C LEU A 479 11.74 -23.39 -20.14
N LYS A 480 10.99 -24.48 -20.29
CA LYS A 480 9.55 -24.47 -20.61
C LYS A 480 8.67 -23.67 -19.65
N SER A 481 9.04 -23.52 -18.39
CA SER A 481 8.23 -22.83 -17.37
C SER A 481 8.71 -21.41 -17.02
N LEU A 482 9.80 -20.93 -17.60
CA LEU A 482 10.46 -19.68 -17.18
C LEU A 482 9.63 -18.45 -17.58
N LYS A 483 9.03 -17.79 -16.59
CA LYS A 483 8.22 -16.59 -16.79
C LYS A 483 9.00 -15.29 -16.57
N THR A 484 9.95 -15.29 -15.64
CA THR A 484 10.71 -14.08 -15.27
C THR A 484 12.20 -14.32 -15.37
N LEU A 485 12.87 -13.49 -16.18
CA LEU A 485 14.32 -13.47 -16.34
C LEU A 485 14.87 -12.08 -16.05
N ILE A 486 15.73 -11.98 -15.03
CA ILE A 486 16.37 -10.71 -14.63
C ILE A 486 17.87 -10.78 -14.89
N LEU A 487 18.36 -9.89 -15.76
CA LEU A 487 19.76 -9.71 -16.16
C LEU A 487 20.21 -8.26 -15.97
N SER A 488 19.48 -7.49 -15.15
CA SER A 488 19.79 -6.08 -14.87
C SER A 488 21.19 -5.92 -14.28
N GLY A 489 21.99 -4.97 -14.73
CA GLY A 489 23.32 -4.71 -14.20
C GLY A 489 24.39 -5.72 -14.62
N CYS A 490 24.09 -6.66 -15.52
CA CYS A 490 25.08 -7.55 -16.13
C CYS A 490 25.97 -6.79 -17.14
N SER A 491 26.90 -5.96 -16.64
CA SER A 491 27.67 -4.99 -17.42
C SER A 491 28.67 -5.58 -18.43
N LYS A 492 28.93 -6.90 -18.39
CA LYS A 492 29.73 -7.63 -19.41
C LYS A 492 28.91 -8.52 -20.33
N LEU A 493 27.58 -8.56 -20.16
CA LEU A 493 26.68 -9.31 -21.04
C LEU A 493 26.57 -8.57 -22.37
N GLN A 494 27.22 -9.11 -23.41
CA GLN A 494 27.21 -8.56 -24.77
C GLN A 494 26.24 -9.31 -25.67
N ASP A 495 26.23 -10.65 -25.55
CA ASP A 495 25.39 -11.54 -26.34
C ASP A 495 24.25 -12.09 -25.47
N PHE A 496 23.03 -11.58 -25.69
CA PHE A 496 21.81 -12.17 -25.15
C PHE A 496 21.31 -13.26 -26.11
N HIS A 497 20.81 -14.37 -25.56
CA HIS A 497 20.13 -15.44 -26.30
C HIS A 497 18.83 -15.80 -25.59
N ILE A 498 17.80 -16.16 -26.35
CA ILE A 498 16.54 -16.64 -25.78
C ILE A 498 16.78 -18.03 -25.20
N ILE A 499 16.59 -18.15 -23.89
CA ILE A 499 16.69 -19.42 -23.15
C ILE A 499 15.32 -20.03 -22.80
N SER A 500 14.24 -19.33 -23.14
CA SER A 500 12.86 -19.78 -22.95
C SER A 500 11.89 -18.94 -23.79
N GLU A 501 10.94 -19.62 -24.42
CA GLU A 501 9.83 -18.99 -25.16
C GLU A 501 8.64 -18.61 -24.26
N SER A 502 8.61 -19.06 -23.00
CA SER A 502 7.52 -18.80 -22.05
C SER A 502 7.71 -17.54 -21.20
N ILE A 503 8.75 -16.75 -21.47
CA ILE A 503 9.09 -15.53 -20.73
C ILE A 503 7.96 -14.50 -20.86
N GLU A 504 7.45 -14.05 -19.71
CA GLU A 504 6.45 -12.98 -19.56
C GLU A 504 7.12 -11.66 -19.17
N SER A 505 8.26 -11.68 -18.48
CA SER A 505 8.99 -10.47 -18.04
C SER A 505 10.49 -10.63 -18.21
N LEU A 506 11.09 -9.76 -19.03
CA LEU A 506 12.52 -9.74 -19.33
C LEU A 506 13.14 -8.41 -18.91
N TYR A 507 14.09 -8.46 -17.98
CA TYR A 507 14.84 -7.29 -17.51
C TYR A 507 16.29 -7.38 -17.94
N LEU A 508 16.74 -6.41 -18.73
CA LEU A 508 18.10 -6.29 -19.29
C LEU A 508 18.75 -4.95 -18.91
N GLU A 509 18.15 -4.20 -17.97
CA GLU A 509 18.58 -2.84 -17.62
C GLU A 509 20.09 -2.75 -17.34
N GLY A 510 20.78 -1.78 -17.93
CA GLY A 510 22.21 -1.55 -17.66
C GLY A 510 23.15 -2.65 -18.16
N SER A 511 22.68 -3.58 -19.00
CA SER A 511 23.54 -4.54 -19.69
C SER A 511 24.32 -3.89 -20.85
N ALA A 512 25.36 -4.57 -21.34
CA ALA A 512 26.22 -4.09 -22.42
C ALA A 512 25.82 -4.61 -23.81
N ILE A 513 24.56 -5.04 -23.97
CA ILE A 513 24.04 -5.56 -25.23
C ILE A 513 24.02 -4.47 -26.31
N GLU A 514 24.41 -4.82 -27.53
CA GLU A 514 24.36 -3.90 -28.69
C GLU A 514 23.07 -4.06 -29.50
N GLN A 515 22.46 -5.24 -29.46
CA GLN A 515 21.21 -5.58 -30.11
C GLN A 515 20.41 -6.56 -29.24
N VAL A 516 19.09 -6.49 -29.33
CA VAL A 516 18.24 -7.59 -28.85
C VAL A 516 18.25 -8.67 -29.93
N VAL A 517 18.35 -9.95 -29.52
CA VAL A 517 18.34 -11.15 -30.37
C VAL A 517 17.51 -11.03 -31.66
N GLU A 518 18.02 -11.61 -32.76
CA GLU A 518 17.19 -11.87 -33.92
C GLU A 518 16.08 -12.87 -33.54
N HIS A 519 14.87 -12.71 -34.10
CA HIS A 519 13.70 -13.58 -33.88
C HIS A 519 13.04 -13.45 -32.49
N ILE A 520 12.98 -12.23 -31.94
CA ILE A 520 12.24 -11.94 -30.69
C ILE A 520 10.76 -12.38 -30.73
N GLU A 521 10.19 -12.55 -31.92
CA GLU A 521 8.82 -13.01 -32.17
C GLU A 521 8.46 -14.36 -31.52
N SER A 522 9.45 -15.16 -31.12
CA SER A 522 9.23 -16.39 -30.36
C SER A 522 8.75 -16.13 -28.92
N LEU A 523 9.01 -14.95 -28.35
CA LEU A 523 8.58 -14.54 -27.02
C LEU A 523 7.10 -14.09 -27.00
N ARG A 524 6.21 -14.97 -27.46
CA ARG A 524 4.78 -14.64 -27.69
C ARG A 524 4.04 -14.20 -26.43
N ASN A 525 4.49 -14.64 -25.25
CA ASN A 525 3.89 -14.33 -23.97
C ASN A 525 4.53 -13.11 -23.28
N LEU A 526 5.48 -12.42 -23.92
CA LEU A 526 6.22 -11.32 -23.29
C LEU A 526 5.28 -10.15 -23.00
N ILE A 527 5.12 -9.82 -21.72
CA ILE A 527 4.31 -8.71 -21.21
C ILE A 527 5.18 -7.47 -20.95
N LEU A 528 6.41 -7.68 -20.44
CA LEU A 528 7.34 -6.60 -20.08
C LEU A 528 8.73 -6.84 -20.69
N LEU A 529 9.23 -5.83 -21.39
CA LEU A 529 10.62 -5.75 -21.87
C LEU A 529 11.28 -4.48 -21.33
N ASN A 530 12.18 -4.65 -20.37
CA ASN A 530 12.93 -3.55 -19.77
C ASN A 530 14.39 -3.55 -20.24
N LEU A 531 14.75 -2.56 -21.05
CA LEU A 531 16.08 -2.31 -21.61
C LEU A 531 16.67 -0.99 -21.06
N LYS A 532 16.15 -0.46 -19.95
CA LYS A 532 16.57 0.82 -19.39
C LYS A 532 18.09 0.90 -19.24
N ASN A 533 18.72 2.04 -19.51
CA ASN A 533 20.16 2.25 -19.40
C ASN A 533 21.05 1.26 -20.20
N CYS A 534 20.54 0.56 -21.21
CA CYS A 534 21.36 -0.20 -22.17
C CYS A 534 22.10 0.76 -23.12
N ARG A 535 23.15 1.42 -22.62
CA ARG A 535 23.83 2.54 -23.30
C ARG A 535 24.48 2.18 -24.64
N ARG A 536 24.72 0.89 -24.90
CA ARG A 536 25.32 0.37 -26.14
C ARG A 536 24.28 -0.15 -27.14
N LEU A 537 23.00 -0.19 -26.77
CA LEU A 537 21.93 -0.68 -27.64
C LEU A 537 21.77 0.27 -28.84
N LYS A 538 22.06 -0.23 -30.04
CA LYS A 538 21.98 0.54 -31.30
C LYS A 538 20.68 0.30 -32.04
N HIS A 539 20.18 -0.94 -32.03
CA HIS A 539 19.02 -1.35 -32.81
C HIS A 539 18.11 -2.29 -32.01
N LEU A 540 16.80 -2.16 -32.25
CA LEU A 540 15.79 -3.14 -31.84
C LEU A 540 15.43 -4.02 -33.05
N PRO A 541 14.99 -5.27 -32.82
CA PRO A 541 14.64 -6.19 -33.90
C PRO A 541 13.45 -5.68 -34.72
N ASN A 542 13.51 -5.86 -36.05
CA ASN A 542 12.46 -5.42 -36.97
C ASN A 542 11.09 -6.07 -36.68
N ASP A 543 11.08 -7.25 -36.06
CA ASP A 543 9.88 -8.03 -35.74
C ASP A 543 9.29 -7.72 -34.35
N LEU A 544 9.70 -6.64 -33.69
CA LEU A 544 9.18 -6.22 -32.36
C LEU A 544 7.65 -6.09 -32.34
N TYR A 545 7.04 -5.65 -33.45
CA TYR A 545 5.58 -5.50 -33.61
C TYR A 545 4.79 -6.83 -33.57
N LYS A 546 5.48 -7.98 -33.65
CA LYS A 546 4.88 -9.32 -33.54
C LYS A 546 4.65 -9.75 -32.09
N LEU A 547 5.17 -9.01 -31.11
CA LEU A 547 4.93 -9.26 -29.68
C LEU A 547 3.54 -8.77 -29.26
N LYS A 548 2.49 -9.53 -29.62
CA LYS A 548 1.09 -9.12 -29.42
C LYS A 548 0.66 -9.00 -27.95
N SER A 549 1.36 -9.66 -27.03
CA SER A 549 1.10 -9.59 -25.59
C SER A 549 1.89 -8.49 -24.85
N LEU A 550 2.79 -7.78 -25.53
CA LEU A 550 3.65 -6.79 -24.89
C LEU A 550 2.83 -5.60 -24.39
N GLN A 551 2.88 -5.36 -23.08
CA GLN A 551 2.21 -4.24 -22.42
C GLN A 551 3.17 -3.10 -22.08
N GLU A 552 4.42 -3.42 -21.74
CA GLU A 552 5.40 -2.43 -21.29
C GLU A 552 6.74 -2.56 -22.02
N LEU A 553 7.15 -1.47 -22.68
CA LEU A 553 8.44 -1.35 -23.33
C LEU A 553 9.22 -0.17 -22.74
N ILE A 554 10.32 -0.46 -22.04
CA ILE A 554 11.14 0.54 -21.35
C ILE A 554 12.50 0.62 -22.04
N LEU A 555 12.78 1.75 -22.68
CA LEU A 555 14.01 2.07 -23.42
C LEU A 555 14.77 3.25 -22.79
N SER A 556 14.27 3.83 -21.70
CA SER A 556 14.85 5.03 -21.10
C SER A 556 16.34 4.86 -20.77
N GLY A 557 17.20 5.81 -21.16
CA GLY A 557 18.64 5.78 -20.98
C GLY A 557 19.43 4.99 -22.05
N CYS A 558 18.77 4.46 -23.08
CA CYS A 558 19.44 3.85 -24.23
C CYS A 558 20.03 4.93 -25.17
N SER A 559 21.13 5.56 -24.75
CA SER A 559 21.70 6.73 -25.43
C SER A 559 22.23 6.48 -26.84
N ALA A 560 22.53 5.23 -27.21
CA ALA A 560 22.99 4.87 -28.57
C ALA A 560 21.83 4.45 -29.51
N LEU A 561 20.59 4.44 -29.03
CA LEU A 561 19.43 4.06 -29.82
C LEU A 561 18.94 5.27 -30.63
N GLU A 562 19.11 5.20 -31.95
CA GLU A 562 18.84 6.32 -32.87
C GLU A 562 17.46 6.25 -33.55
N SER A 563 16.85 5.07 -33.60
CA SER A 563 15.54 4.87 -34.24
C SER A 563 14.78 3.68 -33.66
N LEU A 564 13.44 3.71 -33.80
CA LEU A 564 12.58 2.56 -33.58
C LEU A 564 12.41 1.76 -34.88
N PRO A 565 12.23 0.42 -34.79
CA PRO A 565 11.92 -0.40 -35.95
C PRO A 565 10.53 -0.06 -36.49
N PRO A 566 10.26 -0.28 -37.79
CA PRO A 566 8.97 0.02 -38.38
C PRO A 566 7.88 -0.88 -37.80
N ILE A 567 6.87 -0.28 -37.17
CA ILE A 567 5.70 -0.98 -36.65
C ILE A 567 4.77 -1.27 -37.82
N LYS A 568 4.81 -2.48 -38.40
CA LYS A 568 4.04 -2.84 -39.61
C LYS A 568 2.58 -3.21 -39.33
N GLU A 569 2.28 -3.64 -38.12
CA GLU A 569 0.95 -4.07 -37.65
C GLU A 569 0.65 -3.49 -36.27
N GLU A 570 -0.62 -3.52 -35.85
CA GLU A 570 -1.06 -3.09 -34.52
C GLU A 570 -0.36 -3.87 -33.40
N MET A 571 0.08 -3.16 -32.36
CA MET A 571 0.54 -3.72 -31.09
C MET A 571 -0.60 -3.66 -30.06
N GLU A 572 -1.49 -4.64 -30.12
CA GLU A 572 -2.82 -4.64 -29.46
C GLU A 572 -2.80 -4.49 -27.94
N CYS A 573 -1.69 -4.79 -27.27
CA CYS A 573 -1.59 -4.74 -25.80
C CYS A 573 -0.67 -3.64 -25.27
N LEU A 574 0.05 -2.87 -26.11
CA LEU A 574 1.07 -1.96 -25.61
C LEU A 574 0.44 -0.77 -24.88
N GLU A 575 0.62 -0.70 -23.55
CA GLU A 575 0.06 0.33 -22.67
C GLU A 575 1.10 1.37 -22.26
N ILE A 576 2.37 0.99 -22.11
CA ILE A 576 3.45 1.86 -21.61
C ILE A 576 4.66 1.82 -22.56
N LEU A 577 5.07 3.00 -23.02
CA LEU A 577 6.30 3.20 -23.81
C LEU A 577 7.15 4.33 -23.21
N LEU A 578 8.31 3.98 -22.67
CA LEU A 578 9.25 4.94 -22.05
C LEU A 578 10.55 5.00 -22.87
N MET A 579 10.94 6.18 -23.31
CA MET A 579 12.07 6.38 -24.25
C MET A 579 12.96 7.57 -23.85
N ASP A 580 12.96 7.94 -22.58
CA ASP A 580 13.71 9.10 -22.08
C ASP A 580 15.21 8.92 -22.30
N GLY A 581 15.95 9.98 -22.63
CA GLY A 581 17.41 9.93 -22.77
C GLY A 581 17.91 9.02 -23.89
N THR A 582 17.07 8.70 -24.88
CA THR A 582 17.47 8.06 -26.13
C THR A 582 17.91 9.10 -27.17
N SER A 583 18.52 8.65 -28.27
CA SER A 583 18.93 9.50 -29.41
C SER A 583 17.92 9.44 -30.57
N ILE A 584 16.69 8.99 -30.30
CA ILE A 584 15.63 8.87 -31.29
C ILE A 584 15.18 10.27 -31.73
N LYS A 585 15.17 10.51 -33.05
CA LYS A 585 14.85 11.83 -33.64
C LYS A 585 13.37 12.00 -34.02
N GLN A 586 12.60 10.92 -34.05
CA GLN A 586 11.20 10.92 -34.48
C GLN A 586 10.36 9.97 -33.62
N THR A 587 9.19 10.41 -33.16
CA THR A 587 8.25 9.53 -32.43
C THR A 587 7.64 8.47 -33.35
N PRO A 588 7.23 7.29 -32.84
CA PRO A 588 6.54 6.30 -33.66
C PRO A 588 5.19 6.83 -34.16
N GLU A 589 4.71 6.31 -35.30
CA GLU A 589 3.33 6.51 -35.73
C GLU A 589 2.39 5.84 -34.73
N THR A 590 1.67 6.63 -33.93
CA THR A 590 0.87 6.08 -32.83
C THR A 590 -0.46 5.47 -33.28
N ILE A 591 -0.78 5.55 -34.58
CA ILE A 591 -1.97 4.93 -35.18
C ILE A 591 -1.98 3.40 -34.99
N ARG A 592 -0.79 2.80 -34.81
CA ARG A 592 -0.61 1.36 -34.59
C ARG A 592 -0.42 0.98 -33.11
N LEU A 593 -0.64 1.94 -32.21
CA LEU A 593 -0.46 1.84 -30.76
C LEU A 593 -1.75 2.29 -30.03
N SER A 594 -2.89 1.72 -30.42
CA SER A 594 -4.21 2.19 -30.00
C SER A 594 -4.47 2.04 -28.49
N LYS A 595 -3.82 1.10 -27.80
CA LYS A 595 -3.97 0.88 -26.34
C LYS A 595 -2.99 1.66 -25.47
N LEU A 596 -2.15 2.50 -26.07
CA LEU A 596 -1.13 3.25 -25.34
C LEU A 596 -1.76 4.20 -24.32
N LYS A 597 -1.39 4.05 -23.04
CA LYS A 597 -1.84 4.86 -21.90
C LYS A 597 -0.77 5.83 -21.43
N VAL A 598 0.50 5.43 -21.46
CA VAL A 598 1.63 6.24 -21.00
C VAL A 598 2.70 6.30 -22.08
N PHE A 599 3.07 7.53 -22.46
CA PHE A 599 4.18 7.80 -23.36
C PHE A 599 5.14 8.80 -22.73
N SER A 600 6.41 8.42 -22.61
CA SER A 600 7.46 9.30 -22.08
C SER A 600 8.65 9.37 -23.03
N PHE A 601 9.06 10.60 -23.32
CA PHE A 601 10.30 10.92 -24.01
C PHE A 601 10.86 12.21 -23.41
N CYS A 602 11.88 12.11 -22.55
CA CYS A 602 12.48 13.26 -21.88
C CYS A 602 14.00 13.31 -22.07
N GLY A 603 14.59 14.52 -22.17
CA GLY A 603 16.03 14.71 -21.96
C GLY A 603 16.95 14.09 -23.03
N SER A 604 16.58 14.19 -24.31
CA SER A 604 17.42 13.75 -25.42
C SER A 604 18.61 14.71 -25.63
N ARG A 605 19.84 14.19 -25.70
CA ARG A 605 21.04 14.95 -26.11
C ARG A 605 21.05 15.20 -27.63
N ILE A 606 19.97 15.75 -28.18
CA ILE A 606 19.94 16.11 -29.59
C ILE A 606 20.84 17.35 -29.73
N GLU A 607 22.12 17.13 -30.04
CA GLU A 607 23.11 18.18 -30.32
C GLU A 607 22.77 18.96 -31.61
N ASP A 608 21.96 18.34 -32.47
CA ASP A 608 21.45 18.95 -33.69
C ASP A 608 20.30 19.95 -33.40
N SER A 609 20.33 21.11 -34.05
CA SER A 609 19.29 22.14 -33.98
C SER A 609 17.87 21.69 -34.41
N THR A 610 17.68 20.45 -34.88
CA THR A 610 16.44 19.96 -35.52
C THR A 610 15.34 19.51 -34.57
N GLY A 611 15.65 19.30 -33.27
CA GLY A 611 14.66 18.90 -32.24
C GLY A 611 13.94 17.56 -32.49
N LEU A 612 13.06 17.15 -31.58
CA LEU A 612 12.22 15.95 -31.76
C LEU A 612 11.08 16.21 -32.76
N VAL A 613 10.96 15.38 -33.78
CA VAL A 613 9.82 15.40 -34.69
C VAL A 613 8.66 14.61 -34.10
N LEU A 614 7.60 15.32 -33.68
CA LEU A 614 6.33 14.72 -33.23
C LEU A 614 5.48 14.32 -34.44
N LEU A 615 5.28 13.02 -34.63
CA LEU A 615 4.27 12.51 -35.56
C LEU A 615 2.86 12.70 -34.97
N PRO A 616 1.80 12.78 -35.81
CA PRO A 616 0.45 12.96 -35.32
C PRO A 616 0.01 11.83 -34.38
N PHE A 617 -0.58 12.18 -33.23
CA PHE A 617 -1.11 11.23 -32.25
C PHE A 617 -2.47 10.59 -32.67
N SER A 618 -2.65 10.37 -33.96
CA SER A 618 -3.91 9.87 -34.52
C SER A 618 -4.16 8.44 -34.04
N GLY A 619 -5.34 8.14 -33.51
CA GLY A 619 -5.70 6.81 -33.01
C GLY A 619 -5.35 6.50 -31.55
N SER A 620 -4.64 7.39 -30.84
CA SER A 620 -4.27 7.20 -29.42
C SER A 620 -5.33 7.74 -28.46
N SER A 621 -6.59 7.31 -28.62
CA SER A 621 -7.71 7.80 -27.79
C SER A 621 -7.62 7.41 -26.31
N PHE A 622 -6.77 6.44 -25.97
CA PHE A 622 -6.60 5.92 -24.60
C PHE A 622 -5.39 6.51 -23.86
N LEU A 623 -4.63 7.41 -24.49
CA LEU A 623 -3.46 8.02 -23.87
C LEU A 623 -3.90 8.87 -22.66
N LEU A 624 -3.38 8.54 -21.48
CA LEU A 624 -3.66 9.21 -20.22
C LEU A 624 -2.53 10.17 -19.85
N ASP A 625 -1.28 9.73 -20.00
CA ASP A 625 -0.12 10.49 -19.55
C ASP A 625 0.91 10.66 -20.68
N LEU A 626 1.26 11.92 -20.96
CA LEU A 626 2.21 12.31 -21.99
C LEU A 626 3.32 13.19 -21.40
N TYR A 627 4.54 12.65 -21.34
CA TYR A 627 5.72 13.32 -20.83
C TYR A 627 6.72 13.63 -21.95
N LEU A 628 6.93 14.90 -22.23
CA LEU A 628 7.80 15.42 -23.30
C LEU A 628 8.71 16.53 -22.76
N THR A 629 9.52 16.24 -21.74
CA THR A 629 10.38 17.24 -21.11
C THR A 629 11.70 17.43 -21.84
N ASN A 630 12.13 18.67 -22.08
CA ASN A 630 13.43 18.99 -22.67
C ASN A 630 13.69 18.26 -24.01
N CYS A 631 12.74 18.38 -24.95
CA CYS A 631 12.73 17.71 -26.25
C CYS A 631 13.02 18.65 -27.43
N ASN A 632 13.34 19.91 -27.14
CA ASN A 632 13.49 20.98 -28.13
C ASN A 632 12.26 21.11 -29.07
N ILE A 633 11.05 20.94 -28.52
CA ILE A 633 9.79 21.08 -29.27
C ILE A 633 9.48 22.56 -29.47
N HIS A 634 9.14 22.95 -30.70
CA HIS A 634 8.75 24.32 -31.05
C HIS A 634 7.24 24.52 -31.25
N LYS A 635 6.54 23.50 -31.77
CA LYS A 635 5.09 23.52 -32.02
C LYS A 635 4.52 22.12 -31.78
N LEU A 636 3.32 22.05 -31.21
CA LEU A 636 2.55 20.80 -31.11
C LEU A 636 1.78 20.53 -32.43
N PRO A 637 1.54 19.26 -32.81
CA PRO A 637 0.79 18.93 -34.02
C PRO A 637 -0.67 19.44 -33.97
N GLU A 638 -1.29 19.76 -35.10
CA GLU A 638 -2.65 20.36 -35.11
C GLU A 638 -3.75 19.40 -34.63
N ASN A 639 -3.50 18.09 -34.73
CA ASN A 639 -4.42 17.02 -34.35
C ASN A 639 -4.34 16.70 -32.84
N PHE A 640 -3.67 17.53 -32.03
CA PHE A 640 -3.43 17.26 -30.61
C PHE A 640 -4.71 17.11 -29.78
N ASN A 641 -5.83 17.65 -30.27
CA ASN A 641 -7.16 17.49 -29.68
C ASN A 641 -7.76 16.08 -29.79
N SER A 642 -7.13 15.15 -30.52
CA SER A 642 -7.59 13.74 -30.59
C SER A 642 -7.32 12.96 -29.29
N LEU A 643 -6.54 13.51 -28.37
CA LEU A 643 -6.15 12.91 -27.10
C LEU A 643 -7.23 13.10 -26.00
N LEU A 644 -8.46 12.68 -26.26
CA LEU A 644 -9.63 12.98 -25.42
C LEU A 644 -9.55 12.41 -23.99
N SER A 645 -8.77 11.36 -23.75
CA SER A 645 -8.58 10.75 -22.43
C SER A 645 -7.39 11.32 -21.64
N LEU A 646 -6.61 12.24 -22.23
CA LEU A 646 -5.36 12.73 -21.63
C LEU A 646 -5.63 13.43 -20.31
N ARG A 647 -4.94 13.00 -19.25
CA ARG A 647 -5.04 13.51 -17.88
C ARG A 647 -3.80 14.30 -17.47
N CYS A 648 -2.62 13.88 -17.91
CA CYS A 648 -1.35 14.50 -17.58
C CYS A 648 -0.58 14.88 -18.86
N LEU A 649 -0.18 16.15 -18.97
CA LEU A 649 0.65 16.65 -20.05
C LEU A 649 1.84 17.43 -19.50
N CYS A 650 3.05 16.92 -19.72
CA CYS A 650 4.29 17.60 -19.34
C CYS A 650 5.08 18.00 -20.58
N LEU A 651 5.26 19.31 -20.77
CA LEU A 651 5.98 19.94 -21.87
C LEU A 651 7.14 20.80 -21.35
N SER A 652 7.58 20.59 -20.11
CA SER A 652 8.58 21.43 -19.48
C SER A 652 9.90 21.51 -20.28
N ARG A 653 10.60 22.65 -20.17
CA ARG A 653 11.90 22.93 -20.80
C ARG A 653 11.90 22.79 -22.34
N ASN A 654 10.78 23.10 -23.00
CA ASN A 654 10.71 23.17 -24.47
C ASN A 654 10.74 24.62 -24.99
N ASN A 655 10.90 24.75 -26.30
CA ASN A 655 10.99 26.03 -27.02
C ASN A 655 9.65 26.42 -27.68
N ILE A 656 8.54 26.05 -27.04
CA ILE A 656 7.17 26.32 -27.50
C ILE A 656 6.86 27.80 -27.33
N GLU A 657 6.39 28.45 -28.40
CA GLU A 657 5.97 29.87 -28.34
C GLU A 657 4.50 30.06 -27.95
N THR A 658 3.64 29.16 -28.42
CA THR A 658 2.19 29.16 -28.17
C THR A 658 1.68 27.72 -28.13
N LEU A 659 0.71 27.45 -27.25
CA LEU A 659 -0.07 26.21 -27.29
C LEU A 659 -1.20 26.34 -28.34
N PRO A 660 -1.64 25.25 -28.99
CA PRO A 660 -2.76 25.29 -29.92
C PRO A 660 -4.07 25.60 -29.19
N GLU A 661 -4.94 26.44 -29.78
CA GLU A 661 -6.27 26.78 -29.22
C GLU A 661 -7.12 25.53 -28.94
N SER A 662 -6.93 24.48 -29.73
CA SER A 662 -7.63 23.21 -29.57
C SER A 662 -7.33 22.48 -28.25
N ILE A 663 -6.35 22.94 -27.45
CA ILE A 663 -6.07 22.40 -26.12
C ILE A 663 -7.28 22.52 -25.19
N GLU A 664 -8.15 23.52 -25.40
CA GLU A 664 -9.40 23.71 -24.64
C GLU A 664 -10.33 22.49 -24.68
N LYS A 665 -10.20 21.66 -25.73
CA LYS A 665 -11.03 20.48 -25.98
C LYS A 665 -10.57 19.23 -25.22
N LEU A 666 -9.44 19.29 -24.50
CA LEU A 666 -8.94 18.19 -23.68
C LEU A 666 -9.65 18.15 -22.32
N TYR A 667 -10.96 17.87 -22.32
CA TYR A 667 -11.80 17.92 -21.12
C TYR A 667 -11.38 16.97 -19.99
N SER A 668 -10.57 15.94 -20.28
CA SER A 668 -10.04 15.02 -19.27
C SER A 668 -8.73 15.49 -18.64
N LEU A 669 -8.13 16.58 -19.13
CA LEU A 669 -6.82 17.05 -18.69
C LEU A 669 -6.90 17.63 -17.28
N LEU A 670 -6.13 17.04 -16.36
CA LEU A 670 -6.08 17.42 -14.95
C LEU A 670 -4.78 18.17 -14.62
N LEU A 671 -3.66 17.79 -15.24
CA LEU A 671 -2.33 18.36 -14.99
C LEU A 671 -1.67 18.83 -16.29
N LEU A 672 -1.20 20.08 -16.29
CA LEU A 672 -0.40 20.69 -17.35
C LEU A 672 0.89 21.29 -16.78
N ASP A 673 2.04 20.71 -17.13
CA ASP A 673 3.37 21.19 -16.75
C ASP A 673 4.07 21.86 -17.94
N LEU A 674 4.35 23.16 -17.81
CA LEU A 674 5.00 24.04 -18.78
C LEU A 674 6.29 24.67 -18.22
N LYS A 675 6.82 24.16 -17.10
CA LYS A 675 7.98 24.78 -16.43
C LYS A 675 9.12 25.07 -17.40
N HIS A 676 9.73 26.25 -17.30
CA HIS A 676 10.84 26.69 -18.13
C HIS A 676 10.60 26.62 -19.64
N CYS A 677 9.36 26.77 -20.10
CA CYS A 677 9.09 27.09 -21.50
C CYS A 677 9.44 28.56 -21.78
N CYS A 678 10.73 28.88 -21.82
CA CYS A 678 11.23 30.25 -21.80
C CYS A 678 10.80 31.11 -23.00
N ARG A 679 10.29 30.49 -24.08
CA ARG A 679 9.78 31.18 -25.28
C ARG A 679 8.26 31.33 -25.32
N LEU A 680 7.53 30.74 -24.36
CA LEU A 680 6.07 30.80 -24.31
C LEU A 680 5.62 32.24 -24.08
N LYS A 681 4.84 32.81 -25.02
CA LYS A 681 4.38 34.21 -24.98
C LYS A 681 2.93 34.35 -24.52
N TYR A 682 2.09 33.37 -24.87
CA TYR A 682 0.66 33.38 -24.64
C TYR A 682 0.15 32.01 -24.21
N LEU A 683 -0.77 31.99 -23.24
CA LEU A 683 -1.57 30.81 -22.88
C LEU A 683 -3.00 30.96 -23.44
N PRO A 684 -3.48 30.02 -24.28
CA PRO A 684 -4.86 29.99 -24.77
C PRO A 684 -5.83 29.59 -23.65
N VAL A 685 -7.13 29.52 -23.97
CA VAL A 685 -8.12 28.97 -23.05
C VAL A 685 -7.76 27.50 -22.78
N LEU A 686 -7.57 27.17 -21.51
CA LEU A 686 -7.25 25.82 -21.05
C LEU A 686 -8.52 25.03 -20.70
N PRO A 687 -8.46 23.69 -20.68
CA PRO A 687 -9.58 22.84 -20.29
C PRO A 687 -10.22 23.24 -18.96
N SER A 688 -11.55 23.19 -18.92
CA SER A 688 -12.35 23.53 -17.74
C SER A 688 -12.03 22.67 -16.50
N ASN A 689 -11.64 21.42 -16.72
CA ASN A 689 -11.38 20.45 -15.65
C ASN A 689 -9.93 20.47 -15.16
N LEU A 690 -9.10 21.38 -15.67
CA LEU A 690 -7.71 21.51 -15.27
C LEU A 690 -7.60 21.82 -13.77
N GLN A 691 -6.85 20.98 -13.07
CA GLN A 691 -6.62 21.06 -11.63
C GLN A 691 -5.25 21.64 -11.33
N TYR A 692 -4.23 21.31 -12.12
CA TYR A 692 -2.86 21.74 -11.86
C TYR A 692 -2.24 22.34 -13.12
N LEU A 693 -1.77 23.58 -13.02
CA LEU A 693 -0.98 24.26 -14.04
C LEU A 693 0.32 24.73 -13.42
N ASP A 694 1.45 24.39 -14.03
CA ASP A 694 2.74 24.90 -13.62
C ASP A 694 3.52 25.51 -14.78
N ALA A 695 3.56 26.83 -14.82
CA ALA A 695 4.29 27.63 -15.79
C ALA A 695 5.54 28.28 -15.18
N HIS A 696 6.07 27.76 -14.07
CA HIS A 696 7.26 28.34 -13.42
C HIS A 696 8.41 28.58 -14.41
N GLY A 697 9.01 29.77 -14.38
CA GLY A 697 10.14 30.10 -15.24
C GLY A 697 9.80 30.31 -16.72
N CYS A 698 8.52 30.47 -17.07
CA CYS A 698 8.12 30.95 -18.40
C CYS A 698 8.35 32.47 -18.53
N VAL A 699 9.62 32.88 -18.58
CA VAL A 699 10.04 34.29 -18.51
C VAL A 699 9.51 35.18 -19.65
N SER A 700 9.10 34.60 -20.78
CA SER A 700 8.53 35.33 -21.92
C SER A 700 7.00 35.45 -21.87
N LEU A 701 6.33 34.88 -20.88
CA LEU A 701 4.87 34.82 -20.82
C LEU A 701 4.29 36.21 -20.55
N GLU A 702 3.63 36.78 -21.56
CA GLU A 702 3.12 38.16 -21.55
C GLU A 702 1.61 38.22 -21.30
N LYS A 703 0.86 37.22 -21.78
CA LYS A 703 -0.61 37.20 -21.78
C LYS A 703 -1.17 35.83 -21.44
N VAL A 704 -2.33 35.81 -20.80
CA VAL A 704 -3.14 34.61 -20.59
C VAL A 704 -4.54 34.83 -21.16
N ALA A 705 -5.22 33.76 -21.57
CA ALA A 705 -6.62 33.86 -21.98
C ALA A 705 -7.50 34.33 -20.82
N GLN A 706 -8.59 35.05 -21.14
CA GLN A 706 -9.53 35.58 -20.16
C GLN A 706 -10.93 35.03 -20.48
N PRO A 707 -11.42 34.00 -19.76
CA PRO A 707 -10.77 33.30 -18.63
C PRO A 707 -9.68 32.30 -19.05
N VAL A 708 -8.75 31.97 -18.15
CA VAL A 708 -7.70 30.95 -18.36
C VAL A 708 -8.31 29.56 -18.46
N THR A 709 -9.38 29.27 -17.72
CA THR A 709 -10.21 28.06 -17.86
C THR A 709 -11.68 28.44 -17.76
N LEU A 710 -12.54 27.81 -18.56
CA LEU A 710 -13.99 27.98 -18.40
C LEU A 710 -14.43 27.40 -17.04
N PRO A 711 -15.12 28.19 -16.19
CA PRO A 711 -15.58 27.72 -14.88
C PRO A 711 -16.76 26.75 -15.05
N LEU A 712 -16.52 25.44 -14.88
CA LEU A 712 -17.56 24.41 -14.85
C LEU A 712 -17.71 23.83 -13.43
N VAL A 713 -18.93 23.41 -13.11
CA VAL A 713 -19.25 22.65 -11.90
C VAL A 713 -19.00 21.17 -12.21
N THR A 714 -17.75 20.72 -12.10
CA THR A 714 -17.42 19.29 -12.09
C THR A 714 -17.01 18.88 -10.68
N GLU A 715 -17.04 17.57 -10.40
CA GLU A 715 -16.82 16.99 -9.07
C GLU A 715 -15.64 17.60 -8.28
N ARG A 716 -15.77 17.62 -6.96
CA ARG A 716 -14.87 18.27 -5.97
C ARG A 716 -13.39 17.99 -6.22
N MET A 717 -12.71 18.92 -6.89
CA MET A 717 -11.28 18.81 -7.17
C MET A 717 -10.60 20.17 -6.96
N HIS A 718 -9.55 20.17 -6.13
CA HIS A 718 -8.71 21.32 -5.83
C HIS A 718 -8.04 21.87 -7.10
N THR A 719 -7.80 23.18 -7.18
CA THR A 719 -7.10 23.79 -8.32
C THR A 719 -5.87 24.57 -7.88
N THR A 720 -4.71 24.36 -8.51
CA THR A 720 -3.46 25.07 -8.23
C THR A 720 -2.83 25.56 -9.53
N PHE A 721 -2.68 26.87 -9.70
CA PHE A 721 -1.99 27.48 -10.84
C PHE A 721 -0.73 28.22 -10.40
N ILE A 722 0.42 27.87 -10.97
CA ILE A 722 1.74 28.40 -10.61
C ILE A 722 2.35 29.14 -11.80
N PHE A 723 2.64 30.42 -11.60
CA PHE A 723 3.26 31.32 -12.58
C PHE A 723 4.54 31.96 -12.05
N THR A 724 5.20 31.35 -11.07
CA THR A 724 6.43 31.89 -10.48
C THR A 724 7.49 32.20 -11.55
N GLU A 725 8.25 33.29 -11.40
CA GLU A 725 9.23 33.80 -12.37
C GLU A 725 8.66 34.19 -13.76
N CYS A 726 7.33 34.32 -13.94
CA CYS A 726 6.71 34.85 -15.16
C CYS A 726 6.63 36.40 -15.14
N PHE A 727 7.77 37.08 -15.11
CA PHE A 727 7.84 38.54 -14.86
C PHE A 727 7.21 39.44 -15.91
N LYS A 728 6.95 38.91 -17.11
CA LYS A 728 6.31 39.65 -18.19
C LYS A 728 4.78 39.68 -18.10
N LEU A 729 4.17 38.93 -17.19
CA LEU A 729 2.75 39.02 -16.91
C LEU A 729 2.44 40.40 -16.33
N ASN A 730 1.74 41.23 -17.11
CA ASN A 730 1.35 42.56 -16.67
C ASN A 730 0.26 42.50 -15.57
N ARG A 731 0.02 43.64 -14.92
CA ARG A 731 -0.96 43.75 -13.84
C ARG A 731 -2.38 43.34 -14.24
N THR A 732 -2.82 43.68 -15.46
CA THR A 732 -4.15 43.31 -15.97
C THR A 732 -4.31 41.80 -16.09
N GLU A 733 -3.28 41.09 -16.56
CA GLU A 733 -3.31 39.62 -16.65
C GLU A 733 -3.27 38.96 -15.26
N GLN A 734 -2.47 39.50 -14.34
CA GLN A 734 -2.45 39.02 -12.94
C GLN A 734 -3.82 39.19 -12.27
N GLU A 735 -4.47 40.35 -12.46
CA GLU A 735 -5.82 40.62 -11.97
C GLU A 735 -6.86 39.65 -12.58
N ALA A 736 -6.71 39.29 -13.86
CA ALA A 736 -7.57 38.30 -14.51
C ALA A 736 -7.42 36.89 -13.91
N ILE A 737 -6.20 36.44 -13.65
CA ILE A 737 -5.92 35.14 -12.99
C ILE A 737 -6.56 35.13 -11.59
N VAL A 738 -6.41 36.21 -10.82
CA VAL A 738 -7.02 36.35 -9.49
C VAL A 738 -8.54 36.34 -9.55
N ALA A 739 -9.14 37.09 -10.48
CA ALA A 739 -10.59 37.17 -10.64
C ALA A 739 -11.19 35.79 -10.98
N GLN A 740 -10.53 35.02 -11.84
CA GLN A 740 -10.96 33.67 -12.15
C GLN A 740 -10.84 32.72 -10.95
N ALA A 741 -9.72 32.78 -10.20
CA ALA A 741 -9.53 31.95 -9.01
C ALA A 741 -10.62 32.22 -7.97
N GLN A 742 -10.98 33.49 -7.80
CA GLN A 742 -12.09 33.93 -6.94
C GLN A 742 -13.43 33.34 -7.40
N LEU A 743 -13.74 33.45 -8.70
CA LEU A 743 -14.98 32.95 -9.28
C LEU A 743 -15.10 31.42 -9.15
N LYS A 744 -14.03 30.67 -9.44
CA LYS A 744 -14.00 29.20 -9.28
C LYS A 744 -14.17 28.80 -7.81
N SER A 745 -13.52 29.51 -6.89
CA SER A 745 -13.67 29.28 -5.45
C SER A 745 -15.12 29.46 -4.98
N GLN A 746 -15.79 30.55 -5.39
CA GLN A 746 -17.19 30.81 -5.04
C GLN A 746 -18.14 29.71 -5.54
N LEU A 747 -17.90 29.17 -6.74
CA LEU A 747 -18.69 28.05 -7.28
C LEU A 747 -18.48 26.75 -6.49
N LEU A 748 -17.24 26.40 -6.14
CA LEU A 748 -16.90 25.22 -5.33
C LEU A 748 -17.46 25.31 -3.90
N ALA A 749 -17.39 26.52 -3.33
CA ALA A 749 -17.94 26.87 -2.03
C ALA A 749 -19.47 26.67 -1.97
N ARG A 750 -20.22 27.15 -2.97
CA ARG A 750 -21.68 26.97 -3.08
C ARG A 750 -22.09 25.50 -3.18
N THR A 751 -21.40 24.73 -4.02
CA THR A 751 -21.69 23.30 -4.21
C THR A 751 -21.46 22.51 -2.91
N SER A 752 -20.45 22.90 -2.12
CA SER A 752 -20.15 22.26 -0.84
C SER A 752 -21.22 22.48 0.23
N LEU A 753 -21.93 23.62 0.19
CA LEU A 753 -23.07 23.91 1.07
C LEU A 753 -24.31 23.08 0.70
N GLN A 754 -24.59 22.90 -0.59
CA GLN A 754 -25.79 22.19 -1.07
C GLN A 754 -25.77 20.68 -0.76
N ASN A 755 -24.60 20.07 -0.66
CA ASN A 755 -24.45 18.62 -0.47
C ASN A 755 -24.29 18.17 1.01
N ASN A 756 -24.55 19.03 2.00
CA ASN A 756 -24.56 18.70 3.44
C ASN A 756 -23.31 17.94 3.97
N HIS A 757 -22.14 18.19 3.40
CA HIS A 757 -20.92 17.47 3.77
C HIS A 757 -20.25 18.08 5.02
N LYS A 758 -20.22 17.31 6.12
CA LYS A 758 -19.55 17.65 7.40
C LYS A 758 -18.13 17.06 7.49
N GLY A 759 -17.19 17.50 6.65
CA GLY A 759 -15.78 17.04 6.69
C GLY A 759 -14.77 18.18 6.49
N LEU A 760 -13.67 18.17 7.25
CA LEU A 760 -12.54 19.10 7.10
C LEU A 760 -11.75 18.74 5.84
N VAL A 761 -11.60 19.68 4.93
CA VAL A 761 -10.59 19.61 3.86
C VAL A 761 -9.57 20.70 4.16
N LEU A 762 -8.37 20.30 4.59
CA LEU A 762 -7.29 21.21 5.01
C LEU A 762 -6.50 21.80 3.83
N GLU A 763 -6.79 21.35 2.61
CA GLU A 763 -6.21 21.84 1.36
C GLU A 763 -7.02 23.00 0.74
N PRO A 764 -6.37 23.97 0.08
CA PRO A 764 -7.05 25.11 -0.52
C PRO A 764 -7.93 24.66 -1.71
N LEU A 765 -9.18 25.11 -1.78
CA LEU A 765 -10.08 24.85 -2.91
C LEU A 765 -9.47 25.34 -4.22
N VAL A 766 -8.89 26.54 -4.18
CA VAL A 766 -8.13 27.13 -5.27
C VAL A 766 -6.89 27.80 -4.70
N ALA A 767 -5.73 27.59 -5.33
CA ALA A 767 -4.45 28.23 -5.02
C ALA A 767 -3.85 28.81 -6.31
N VAL A 768 -3.28 30.00 -6.20
CA VAL A 768 -2.59 30.68 -7.30
C VAL A 768 -1.30 31.32 -6.79
N CYS A 769 -0.24 31.26 -7.60
CA CYS A 769 0.99 31.99 -7.33
C CYS A 769 1.52 32.68 -8.59
N PHE A 770 1.97 33.94 -8.47
CA PHE A 770 2.59 34.72 -9.55
C PHE A 770 3.57 35.77 -8.99
N PRO A 771 4.45 36.37 -9.82
CA PRO A 771 5.39 37.39 -9.39
C PRO A 771 4.68 38.69 -9.03
N GLY A 772 5.05 39.28 -7.89
CA GLY A 772 4.43 40.53 -7.45
C GLY A 772 4.76 40.85 -6.00
N ASN A 773 4.60 42.12 -5.66
CA ASN A 773 4.96 42.65 -4.34
C ASN A 773 3.76 43.14 -3.53
N ASP A 774 2.58 43.28 -4.14
CA ASP A 774 1.36 43.79 -3.53
C ASP A 774 0.29 42.71 -3.35
N ILE A 775 -0.52 42.86 -2.30
CA ILE A 775 -1.72 42.04 -2.09
C ILE A 775 -2.89 42.68 -2.85
N PRO A 776 -3.74 41.90 -3.55
CA PRO A 776 -4.90 42.46 -4.24
C PRO A 776 -5.79 43.31 -3.32
N SER A 777 -6.30 44.44 -3.82
CA SER A 777 -7.02 45.43 -3.00
C SER A 777 -8.33 44.93 -2.39
N TRP A 778 -8.92 43.86 -2.93
CA TRP A 778 -10.16 43.27 -2.43
C TRP A 778 -9.97 42.42 -1.14
N PHE A 779 -8.73 42.19 -0.68
CA PHE A 779 -8.49 41.63 0.64
C PHE A 779 -8.80 42.66 1.74
N CYS A 780 -9.82 42.39 2.57
CA CYS A 780 -10.36 43.33 3.55
C CYS A 780 -9.38 43.66 4.68
N HIS A 781 -8.53 42.70 5.04
CA HIS A 781 -7.48 42.88 6.04
C HIS A 781 -6.12 42.66 5.39
N GLN A 782 -5.25 43.68 5.45
CA GLN A 782 -3.87 43.59 4.96
C GLN A 782 -2.91 44.14 6.02
N ARG A 783 -1.76 43.49 6.19
CA ARG A 783 -0.71 43.89 7.14
C ARG A 783 0.67 43.67 6.55
N MET A 784 1.61 44.51 6.98
CA MET A 784 3.04 44.25 6.80
C MET A 784 3.49 43.16 7.78
N GLY A 785 4.35 42.26 7.33
CA GLY A 785 4.84 41.13 8.11
C GLY A 785 4.03 39.84 7.92
N SER A 786 4.26 38.88 8.79
CA SER A 786 3.78 37.50 8.67
C SER A 786 2.53 37.19 9.49
N SER A 787 1.90 38.18 10.13
CA SER A 787 0.73 37.94 10.97
C SER A 787 -0.34 39.02 10.88
N ILE A 788 -1.59 38.58 11.03
CA ILE A 788 -2.77 39.44 11.12
C ILE A 788 -3.47 39.09 12.44
N GLU A 789 -3.68 40.10 13.28
CA GLU A 789 -4.58 40.02 14.43
C GLU A 789 -5.75 40.96 14.17
N THR A 790 -6.97 40.45 14.28
CA THR A 790 -8.19 41.23 14.08
C THR A 790 -9.31 40.73 14.98
N ASP A 791 -10.15 41.66 15.40
CA ASP A 791 -11.43 41.32 16.01
C ASP A 791 -12.44 40.97 14.92
N LEU A 792 -13.23 39.92 15.16
CA LEU A 792 -14.26 39.47 14.23
C LEU A 792 -15.63 40.03 14.65
N LEU A 793 -16.45 40.42 13.67
CA LEU A 793 -17.80 40.91 13.92
C LEU A 793 -18.65 39.84 14.61
N SER A 794 -19.61 40.24 15.44
CA SER A 794 -20.46 39.34 16.22
C SER A 794 -21.24 38.29 15.40
N HIS A 795 -21.36 38.46 14.08
CA HIS A 795 -22.10 37.59 13.16
C HIS A 795 -21.21 36.97 12.08
N TRP A 796 -19.88 37.01 12.24
CA TRP A 796 -18.93 36.45 11.26
C TRP A 796 -19.13 34.94 11.04
N CYS A 797 -19.69 34.24 12.03
CA CYS A 797 -20.00 32.81 12.05
C CYS A 797 -21.44 32.48 11.60
N ASN A 798 -22.11 33.36 10.86
CA ASN A 798 -23.48 33.10 10.42
C ASN A 798 -23.57 31.85 9.51
N SER A 799 -24.80 31.37 9.28
CA SER A 799 -25.07 30.19 8.43
C SER A 799 -24.61 30.32 6.98
N LYS A 800 -24.17 31.52 6.55
CA LYS A 800 -23.66 31.80 5.21
C LYS A 800 -22.13 31.75 5.16
N PHE A 801 -21.42 31.64 6.28
CA PHE A 801 -19.96 31.55 6.27
C PHE A 801 -19.49 30.27 5.55
N ILE A 802 -18.55 30.41 4.62
CA ILE A 802 -18.04 29.29 3.81
C ILE A 802 -16.55 29.02 4.04
N GLY A 803 -15.76 30.05 4.36
CA GLY A 803 -14.31 29.90 4.40
C GLY A 803 -13.53 31.20 4.48
N ALA A 804 -12.25 31.13 4.17
CA ALA A 804 -11.35 32.27 4.18
C ALA A 804 -10.53 32.34 2.88
N SER A 805 -10.36 33.55 2.35
CA SER A 805 -9.35 33.86 1.32
C SER A 805 -8.10 34.36 2.01
N LEU A 806 -6.97 33.74 1.71
CA LEU A 806 -5.66 34.06 2.28
C LEU A 806 -4.75 34.55 1.16
N SER A 807 -3.95 35.59 1.43
CA SER A 807 -2.88 36.02 0.54
C SER A 807 -1.61 36.34 1.31
N VAL A 808 -0.45 36.01 0.74
CA VAL A 808 0.84 36.40 1.28
C VAL A 808 1.78 36.82 0.16
N VAL A 809 2.65 37.77 0.46
CA VAL A 809 3.79 38.11 -0.38
C VAL A 809 5.03 37.56 0.30
N VAL A 810 5.76 36.71 -0.42
CA VAL A 810 6.97 36.06 0.07
C VAL A 810 8.17 36.62 -0.68
N SER A 811 9.15 37.10 0.07
CA SER A 811 10.46 37.51 -0.42
C SER A 811 11.44 36.35 -0.24
N PHE A 812 12.19 36.04 -1.30
CA PHE A 812 13.26 35.04 -1.30
C PHE A 812 14.61 35.78 -1.29
N LYS A 813 15.55 35.38 -0.42
CA LYS A 813 16.86 36.02 -0.31
C LYS A 813 17.83 35.44 -1.34
N ASP A 814 18.56 36.31 -2.06
CA ASP A 814 19.52 35.94 -3.12
C ASP A 814 20.81 35.25 -2.65
N THR A 815 21.07 35.14 -1.35
CA THR A 815 22.31 34.58 -0.82
C THR A 815 22.19 33.07 -0.61
N GLU A 816 22.90 32.31 -1.45
CA GLU A 816 22.93 30.85 -1.57
C GLU A 816 21.61 30.24 -2.05
N ALA A 817 21.57 29.86 -3.33
CA ALA A 817 20.42 29.25 -3.99
C ALA A 817 19.97 27.98 -3.24
N HIS A 818 19.04 28.13 -2.31
CA HIS A 818 18.46 27.00 -1.61
C HIS A 818 17.61 26.19 -2.58
N HIS A 819 18.04 24.96 -2.77
CA HIS A 819 17.37 23.94 -3.57
C HIS A 819 16.12 23.42 -2.85
N ALA A 820 15.03 24.19 -2.86
CA ALA A 820 13.78 23.74 -2.28
C ALA A 820 13.01 22.87 -3.28
N ASN A 821 13.30 21.56 -3.27
CA ASN A 821 12.52 20.56 -3.99
C ASN A 821 11.04 20.58 -3.56
N ARG A 822 10.75 21.08 -2.35
CA ARG A 822 9.39 21.22 -1.85
C ARG A 822 9.24 22.50 -1.04
N LEU A 823 8.21 23.28 -1.35
CA LEU A 823 7.81 24.47 -0.63
C LEU A 823 6.33 24.35 -0.27
N SER A 824 5.96 24.60 0.98
CA SER A 824 4.57 24.76 1.39
C SER A 824 4.41 26.08 2.14
N VAL A 825 3.49 26.92 1.68
CA VAL A 825 3.08 28.13 2.37
C VAL A 825 1.91 27.77 3.28
N ARG A 826 2.04 28.01 4.58
CA ARG A 826 1.04 27.66 5.58
C ARG A 826 0.58 28.85 6.39
N CYS A 827 -0.63 28.78 6.91
CA CYS A 827 -1.20 29.75 7.84
C CYS A 827 -1.76 29.03 9.06
N LYS A 828 -1.21 29.32 10.24
CA LYS A 828 -1.78 28.89 11.52
C LYS A 828 -2.84 29.91 11.92
N CYS A 829 -4.09 29.45 11.94
CA CYS A 829 -5.22 30.23 12.39
C CYS A 829 -5.48 29.92 13.86
N LYS A 830 -5.74 30.94 14.67
CA LYS A 830 -6.14 30.78 16.07
C LYS A 830 -7.32 31.70 16.36
N PHE A 831 -8.41 31.11 16.85
CA PHE A 831 -9.65 31.80 17.20
C PHE A 831 -9.81 31.76 18.72
N LYS A 832 -10.10 32.91 19.36
CA LYS A 832 -10.24 33.04 20.82
C LYS A 832 -11.63 33.54 21.20
N ASN A 833 -12.34 32.81 22.05
CA ASN A 833 -13.64 33.28 22.58
C ASN A 833 -13.46 34.30 23.71
N GLN A 834 -14.56 34.92 24.13
CA GLN A 834 -14.59 35.90 25.23
C GLN A 834 -14.14 35.31 26.57
N ASN A 835 -14.19 33.99 26.74
CA ASN A 835 -13.77 33.27 27.93
C ASN A 835 -12.28 32.86 27.90
N GLY A 836 -11.52 33.29 26.88
CA GLY A 836 -10.09 33.00 26.74
C GLY A 836 -9.76 31.60 26.20
N GLN A 837 -10.76 30.75 25.89
CA GLN A 837 -10.52 29.46 25.24
C GLN A 837 -10.17 29.68 23.76
N SER A 838 -9.20 28.92 23.24
CA SER A 838 -8.73 29.08 21.87
C SER A 838 -8.68 27.80 21.07
N VAL A 839 -9.14 27.84 19.82
CA VAL A 839 -8.95 26.78 18.82
C VAL A 839 -7.88 27.21 17.84
N SER A 840 -6.98 26.30 17.47
CA SER A 840 -6.02 26.55 16.39
C SER A 840 -5.96 25.40 15.41
N PHE A 841 -5.85 25.74 14.14
CA PHE A 841 -5.63 24.82 13.02
C PHE A 841 -4.76 25.51 11.97
N SER A 842 -4.16 24.74 11.06
CA SER A 842 -3.31 25.28 10.00
C SER A 842 -3.89 25.00 8.62
N PHE A 843 -3.86 26.00 7.74
CA PHE A 843 -4.19 25.89 6.33
C PHE A 843 -2.94 25.84 5.47
N CYS A 844 -3.01 25.11 4.37
CA CYS A 844 -2.08 25.27 3.26
C CYS A 844 -2.62 26.35 2.30
N LEU A 845 -1.76 27.28 1.88
CA LEU A 845 -2.07 28.32 0.89
C LEU A 845 -1.63 27.89 -0.52
N GLY A 846 -0.80 26.85 -0.63
CA GLY A 846 -0.19 26.42 -1.86
C GLY A 846 1.31 26.24 -1.72
N GLY A 847 1.97 26.04 -2.84
CA GLY A 847 3.37 25.64 -2.92
C GLY A 847 3.57 24.63 -4.03
N TRP A 848 4.72 23.96 -4.03
CA TRP A 848 5.04 22.92 -5.01
C TRP A 848 5.81 21.79 -4.34
N ASN A 849 5.72 20.62 -4.97
CA ASN A 849 6.51 19.46 -4.63
C ASN A 849 7.11 18.93 -5.94
N GLU A 850 8.43 18.99 -6.07
CA GLU A 850 9.18 18.40 -7.17
C GLU A 850 9.52 16.97 -6.75
N SER A 851 8.67 16.02 -7.12
CA SER A 851 8.98 14.59 -6.95
C SER A 851 10.20 14.23 -7.79
N CYS A 852 11.17 13.57 -7.18
CA CYS A 852 12.48 13.22 -7.75
C CYS A 852 12.43 12.17 -8.89
N GLY A 853 11.31 12.05 -9.62
CA GLY A 853 11.03 10.94 -10.54
C GLY A 853 11.50 11.11 -11.98
N SER A 854 11.86 12.31 -12.43
CA SER A 854 12.54 12.51 -13.71
C SER A 854 13.88 13.21 -13.45
N SER A 855 14.97 12.65 -13.98
CA SER A 855 16.36 13.04 -13.71
C SER A 855 16.76 14.43 -14.24
N CYS A 856 15.80 15.33 -14.46
CA CYS A 856 15.96 16.57 -15.21
C CYS A 856 15.38 17.84 -14.55
N HIS A 857 14.79 17.76 -13.35
CA HIS A 857 14.34 18.96 -12.64
C HIS A 857 15.41 19.47 -11.67
N GLU A 858 16.09 20.55 -12.05
CA GLU A 858 16.87 21.34 -11.10
C GLU A 858 15.92 22.01 -10.11
N PRO A 859 16.30 22.13 -8.83
CA PRO A 859 15.48 22.76 -7.80
C PRO A 859 15.15 24.22 -8.16
N ARG A 860 13.89 24.65 -7.93
CA ARG A 860 13.45 26.01 -8.26
C ARG A 860 14.33 27.07 -7.62
N LYS A 861 14.77 28.02 -8.45
CA LYS A 861 15.43 29.25 -8.01
C LYS A 861 14.42 30.38 -8.15
N LEU A 862 14.18 31.10 -7.05
CA LEU A 862 13.29 32.25 -7.03
C LEU A 862 14.12 33.47 -6.66
N GLY A 863 14.17 34.46 -7.57
CA GLY A 863 15.00 35.64 -7.40
C GLY A 863 14.27 36.85 -6.80
N SER A 864 12.93 36.81 -6.74
CA SER A 864 12.14 38.00 -6.37
C SER A 864 10.91 37.69 -5.53
N GLU A 865 10.17 38.72 -5.16
CA GLU A 865 8.91 38.62 -4.43
C GLU A 865 7.81 37.96 -5.27
N HIS A 866 7.05 37.08 -4.62
CA HIS A 866 5.93 36.36 -5.22
C HIS A 866 4.70 36.45 -4.33
N VAL A 867 3.54 36.59 -4.97
CA VAL A 867 2.23 36.59 -4.33
C VAL A 867 1.67 35.18 -4.35
N PHE A 868 1.23 34.69 -3.21
CA PHE A 868 0.46 33.45 -3.07
C PHE A 868 -0.96 33.81 -2.63
N ILE A 869 -1.96 33.24 -3.29
CA ILE A 869 -3.38 33.44 -2.99
C ILE A 869 -4.04 32.09 -2.87
N SER A 870 -4.90 31.93 -1.88
CA SER A 870 -5.67 30.70 -1.67
C SER A 870 -7.06 30.97 -1.15
N TYR A 871 -7.94 30.02 -1.40
CA TYR A 871 -9.31 30.04 -0.91
C TYR A 871 -9.58 28.72 -0.17
N ASN A 872 -9.76 28.78 1.14
CA ASN A 872 -9.81 27.62 2.02
C ASN A 872 -11.21 27.47 2.64
N ASN A 873 -11.67 26.22 2.76
CA ASN A 873 -12.91 25.87 3.44
C ASN A 873 -12.66 25.75 4.96
N CYS A 874 -13.57 26.27 5.80
CA CYS A 874 -13.41 26.34 7.26
C CYS A 874 -14.46 25.52 8.06
N ASN A 875 -15.17 24.58 7.41
CA ASN A 875 -16.48 24.10 7.90
C ASN A 875 -16.56 23.17 9.13
N VAL A 876 -15.50 22.67 9.79
CA VAL A 876 -15.69 21.62 10.84
C VAL A 876 -15.21 21.93 12.27
N PRO A 877 -14.10 22.63 12.56
CA PRO A 877 -13.72 22.89 13.96
C PRO A 877 -14.57 23.98 14.64
N ILE A 878 -15.15 24.90 13.86
CA ILE A 878 -15.85 26.07 14.39
C ILE A 878 -17.30 25.71 14.79
N PHE A 879 -17.95 24.78 14.09
CA PHE A 879 -19.35 24.43 14.33
C PHE A 879 -19.56 23.43 15.48
N GLU A 880 -18.58 22.58 15.80
CA GLU A 880 -18.63 21.72 17.00
C GLU A 880 -18.60 22.52 18.32
N TRP A 881 -18.06 23.74 18.28
CA TRP A 881 -18.10 24.68 19.42
C TRP A 881 -19.47 25.33 19.61
N THR A 882 -20.24 25.51 18.53
CA THR A 882 -21.59 26.07 18.61
C THR A 882 -22.65 25.06 19.06
N GLU A 883 -22.53 23.77 18.73
CA GLU A 883 -23.52 22.74 19.16
C GLU A 883 -23.53 22.47 20.68
N LYS A 884 -22.53 22.96 21.44
CA LYS A 884 -22.51 22.87 22.92
C LYS A 884 -23.18 24.06 23.63
N ILE A 885 -23.61 25.10 22.91
CA ILE A 885 -24.24 26.29 23.51
C ILE A 885 -25.71 26.31 23.08
N ASN A 886 -26.56 25.72 23.93
CA ASN A 886 -28.00 25.56 23.72
C ASN A 886 -28.80 26.87 23.88
N ASP A 887 -28.24 28.02 23.50
CA ASP A 887 -28.91 29.32 23.64
C ASP A 887 -28.76 30.14 22.34
N GLY A 888 -29.88 30.33 21.65
CA GLY A 888 -29.96 30.77 20.26
C GLY A 888 -29.62 32.24 19.98
N ASN A 889 -28.70 32.88 20.71
CA ASN A 889 -28.32 34.26 20.41
C ASN A 889 -26.94 34.74 20.92
N ARG A 890 -25.91 33.89 21.03
CA ARG A 890 -24.52 34.33 21.29
C ARG A 890 -23.51 33.65 20.34
N CYS A 891 -23.09 34.33 19.27
CA CYS A 891 -21.92 33.92 18.47
C CYS A 891 -20.62 34.18 19.26
N CYS A 892 -19.80 33.15 19.38
CA CYS A 892 -18.36 33.18 19.70
C CYS A 892 -17.56 33.39 18.38
N PRO A 893 -16.29 33.84 18.29
CA PRO A 893 -15.25 34.39 19.18
C PRO A 893 -14.99 35.90 18.91
N THR A 894 -14.27 36.61 19.79
CA THR A 894 -14.03 38.07 19.64
C THR A 894 -12.70 38.44 18.97
N SER A 895 -11.69 37.55 18.96
CA SER A 895 -10.43 37.82 18.25
C SER A 895 -9.90 36.60 17.48
N ALA A 896 -9.31 36.86 16.31
CA ALA A 896 -8.67 35.88 15.46
C ALA A 896 -7.24 36.33 15.10
N SER A 897 -6.31 35.39 15.11
CA SER A 897 -4.93 35.60 14.68
C SER A 897 -4.57 34.62 13.57
N PHE A 898 -3.93 35.13 12.52
CA PHE A 898 -3.47 34.37 11.37
C PHE A 898 -1.98 34.57 11.25
N GLU A 899 -1.21 33.50 11.43
CA GLU A 899 0.26 33.51 11.36
C GLU A 899 0.72 32.72 10.13
N PHE A 900 1.40 33.39 9.22
CA PHE A 900 1.88 32.84 7.96
C PHE A 900 3.35 32.44 8.05
N TYR A 901 3.68 31.26 7.55
CA TYR A 901 5.04 30.73 7.54
C TYR A 901 5.23 29.74 6.40
N LEU A 902 6.49 29.48 6.05
CA LEU A 902 6.84 28.54 4.99
C LEU A 902 7.51 27.31 5.59
N THR A 903 7.23 26.14 5.04
CA THR A 903 7.81 24.86 5.48
C THR A 903 8.42 24.06 4.33
N ASP A 904 9.42 23.25 4.65
CA ASP A 904 10.03 22.28 3.74
C ASP A 904 9.31 20.90 3.74
N ALA A 905 9.92 19.90 3.12
CA ALA A 905 9.41 18.53 3.06
C ALA A 905 9.32 17.81 4.41
N THR A 906 10.04 18.28 5.44
CA THR A 906 10.03 17.74 6.80
C THR A 906 9.13 18.54 7.75
N GLU A 907 8.31 19.44 7.18
CA GLU A 907 7.48 20.41 7.90
C GLU A 907 8.27 21.40 8.77
N LYS A 908 9.59 21.53 8.55
CA LYS A 908 10.42 22.51 9.24
C LYS A 908 10.27 23.89 8.62
N LYS A 909 10.24 24.91 9.46
CA LYS A 909 10.11 26.31 9.03
C LYS A 909 11.35 26.74 8.23
N LEU A 910 11.14 27.32 7.06
CA LEU A 910 12.21 27.81 6.19
C LEU A 910 12.67 29.20 6.64
N GLU A 911 13.97 29.34 6.91
CA GLU A 911 14.59 30.62 7.35
C GLU A 911 15.09 31.49 6.18
N CYS A 912 15.20 30.92 4.98
CA CYS A 912 15.72 31.57 3.77
C CYS A 912 14.72 32.48 3.04
N CYS A 913 13.44 32.40 3.41
CA CYS A 913 12.35 33.18 2.83
C CYS A 913 11.58 33.93 3.92
N LYS A 914 11.07 35.13 3.59
CA LYS A 914 10.35 35.97 4.54
C LYS A 914 8.99 36.38 3.98
N VAL A 915 7.94 36.16 4.77
CA VAL A 915 6.63 36.77 4.49
C VAL A 915 6.75 38.27 4.81
N ILE A 916 6.60 39.10 3.78
CA ILE A 916 6.72 40.56 3.92
C ILE A 916 5.37 41.25 4.04
N ARG A 917 4.31 40.64 3.49
CA ARG A 917 2.93 41.12 3.58
C ARG A 917 1.99 39.92 3.68
N CYS A 918 0.90 40.10 4.40
CA CYS A 918 -0.17 39.11 4.48
C CYS A 918 -1.55 39.77 4.42
N GLY A 919 -2.52 39.00 3.92
CA GLY A 919 -3.88 39.43 3.62
C GLY A 919 -4.92 38.36 3.93
N MET A 920 -6.10 38.81 4.34
CA MET A 920 -7.23 37.96 4.74
C MET A 920 -8.57 38.59 4.35
N SER A 921 -9.48 37.76 3.84
CA SER A 921 -10.91 38.05 3.70
C SER A 921 -11.74 36.82 4.09
N LEU A 922 -12.84 37.02 4.81
CA LEU A 922 -13.80 35.95 5.06
C LEU A 922 -14.76 35.79 3.86
N LEU A 923 -15.12 34.55 3.54
CA LEU A 923 -16.01 34.21 2.43
C LEU A 923 -17.40 33.83 2.95
N TYR A 924 -18.43 34.42 2.35
CA TYR A 924 -19.84 34.17 2.68
C TYR A 924 -20.64 33.82 1.42
N ALA A 925 -21.73 33.05 1.60
CA ALA A 925 -22.72 32.77 0.57
C ALA A 925 -23.59 34.01 0.32
N SER A 926 -23.79 34.35 -0.96
CA SER A 926 -24.69 35.43 -1.38
C SER A 926 -26.16 34.98 -1.33
N ASP A 927 -27.09 35.89 -1.01
CA ASP A 927 -28.52 35.65 -1.18
C ASP A 927 -28.91 35.64 -2.66
N GLU A 928 -29.90 34.82 -3.06
CA GLU A 928 -30.46 34.81 -4.42
C GLU A 928 -31.06 36.17 -4.85
N ASN A 929 -31.23 37.12 -3.92
CA ASN A 929 -31.73 38.47 -4.18
C ASN A 929 -30.68 39.60 -4.08
N ASP A 930 -29.40 39.28 -3.88
CA ASP A 930 -28.39 40.32 -3.68
C ASP A 930 -27.84 40.83 -5.03
N ARG A 931 -28.45 41.91 -5.55
CA ARG A 931 -28.00 42.66 -6.76
C ARG A 931 -26.79 43.56 -6.45
N GLY A 932 -25.89 43.12 -5.59
CA GLY A 932 -24.94 43.96 -4.87
C GLY A 932 -23.48 43.89 -5.30
N PHE A 933 -23.09 43.20 -6.38
CA PHE A 933 -21.74 43.34 -6.96
C PHE A 933 -21.82 43.17 -8.49
N GLN A 934 -22.04 44.29 -9.18
CA GLN A 934 -21.92 44.35 -10.63
C GLN A 934 -20.44 44.41 -11.02
N GLY A 935 -19.97 43.35 -11.67
CA GLY A 935 -18.68 43.28 -12.33
C GLY A 935 -18.46 41.89 -12.91
N ILE A 936 -19.16 41.59 -14.01
CA ILE A 936 -19.23 40.33 -14.79
C ILE A 936 -20.53 39.55 -14.54
N ARG A 937 -21.49 39.75 -15.45
CA ARG A 937 -22.74 38.96 -15.56
C ARG A 937 -22.39 37.54 -16.03
N VAL A 938 -22.52 36.55 -15.16
CA VAL A 938 -22.39 35.11 -15.48
C VAL A 938 -23.74 34.49 -15.86
N THR A 939 -24.83 35.25 -15.90
CA THR A 939 -26.18 34.71 -16.05
C THR A 939 -26.58 34.35 -17.49
N ASP A 940 -25.83 34.76 -18.52
CA ASP A 940 -26.27 34.56 -19.92
C ASP A 940 -25.58 33.38 -20.65
N THR A 941 -24.56 32.74 -20.07
CA THR A 941 -23.81 31.63 -20.71
C THR A 941 -24.10 30.25 -20.13
N VAL A 942 -24.79 30.15 -18.99
CA VAL A 942 -25.05 28.87 -18.29
C VAL A 942 -26.31 28.17 -18.80
N GLU A 943 -27.27 28.89 -19.41
CA GLU A 943 -28.53 28.30 -19.87
C GLU A 943 -28.50 27.73 -21.31
N ARG A 944 -27.42 27.89 -22.07
CA ARG A 944 -27.35 27.44 -23.48
C ARG A 944 -26.48 26.21 -23.77
N THR A 945 -25.69 25.72 -22.81
CA THR A 945 -24.79 24.56 -23.01
C THR A 945 -25.21 23.31 -22.26
N SER A 946 -26.32 23.36 -21.51
CA SER A 946 -26.85 22.23 -20.74
C SER A 946 -27.50 21.12 -21.58
N SER A 947 -27.64 21.29 -22.90
CA SER A 947 -28.31 20.30 -23.77
C SER A 947 -27.40 19.34 -24.52
N GLU A 948 -26.06 19.54 -24.56
CA GLU A 948 -25.17 18.71 -25.40
C GLU A 948 -24.06 17.95 -24.64
N ALA A 949 -23.94 18.08 -23.31
CA ALA A 949 -22.83 17.50 -22.53
C ALA A 949 -23.25 16.39 -21.53
N LEU A 950 -24.41 15.76 -21.71
CA LEU A 950 -24.83 14.62 -20.88
C LEU A 950 -24.41 13.29 -21.53
N VAL A 951 -23.16 12.87 -21.28
CA VAL A 951 -22.82 11.45 -21.26
C VAL A 951 -22.69 11.04 -19.79
N PRO A 952 -23.41 10.01 -19.30
CA PRO A 952 -23.31 9.60 -17.92
C PRO A 952 -21.94 8.96 -17.68
N ILE A 953 -21.07 9.63 -16.92
CA ILE A 953 -19.92 8.97 -16.30
C ILE A 953 -20.48 8.18 -15.12
N GLY A 954 -20.52 6.86 -15.26
CA GLY A 954 -20.96 5.96 -14.20
C GLY A 954 -20.14 6.21 -12.94
N GLY A 955 -20.81 6.29 -11.79
CA GLY A 955 -20.18 6.46 -10.49
C GLY A 955 -19.25 5.30 -10.18
N TRP A 956 -17.96 5.59 -10.08
CA TRP A 956 -16.97 4.69 -9.49
C TRP A 956 -16.40 5.41 -8.29
N SER A 957 -16.66 4.86 -7.10
CA SER A 957 -16.08 5.31 -5.85
C SER A 957 -14.57 5.26 -5.93
N TYR A 958 -13.90 6.34 -5.54
CA TYR A 958 -12.48 6.37 -5.25
C TYR A 958 -12.16 5.47 -4.05
N SER A 959 -11.97 4.19 -4.35
CA SER A 959 -11.32 3.19 -3.50
C SER A 959 -10.81 2.06 -4.40
N MET A 960 -9.80 2.35 -5.21
CA MET A 960 -9.01 1.34 -5.90
C MET A 960 -7.54 1.71 -5.76
N ILE A 961 -6.97 1.36 -4.61
CA ILE A 961 -5.65 0.73 -4.58
C ILE A 961 -5.92 -0.72 -4.97
N GLU A 962 -5.97 -1.01 -6.27
CA GLU A 962 -5.80 -2.39 -6.76
C GLU A 962 -4.29 -2.64 -6.83
N GLU A 963 -3.75 -3.21 -5.75
CA GLU A 963 -2.46 -3.91 -5.81
C GLU A 963 -2.61 -5.09 -6.78
N ARG A 964 -2.21 -4.90 -8.04
CA ARG A 964 -1.96 -6.00 -8.96
C ARG A 964 -0.73 -6.76 -8.48
N SER A 965 -0.97 -7.88 -7.83
CA SER A 965 0.01 -8.93 -7.59
C SER A 965 0.46 -9.54 -8.92
N ASN A 966 1.55 -9.03 -9.48
CA ASN A 966 2.38 -9.73 -10.47
C ASN A 966 3.75 -9.07 -10.52
N GLY A 967 4.68 -9.52 -9.66
CA GLY A 967 6.14 -9.50 -9.89
C GLY A 967 6.83 -8.23 -10.42
N LYS A 968 6.19 -7.05 -10.41
CA LYS A 968 6.78 -5.78 -10.81
C LYS A 968 7.37 -5.12 -9.58
N ILE A 969 8.70 -5.01 -9.57
CA ILE A 969 9.37 -3.98 -8.77
C ILE A 969 9.03 -2.67 -9.48
N ILE A 970 7.93 -2.05 -9.07
CA ILE A 970 7.64 -0.66 -9.39
C ILE A 970 8.37 0.11 -8.28
N ASP A 971 9.51 0.72 -8.62
CA ASP A 971 10.00 1.85 -7.84
C ASP A 971 8.84 2.86 -7.82
N GLU A 972 8.32 3.10 -6.61
CA GLU A 972 7.21 3.99 -6.33
C GLU A 972 7.42 5.32 -7.07
N ILE A 973 6.63 5.56 -8.12
CA ILE A 973 6.39 6.90 -8.64
C ILE A 973 5.46 7.56 -7.61
N PRO A 974 5.92 8.54 -6.81
CA PRO A 974 5.08 9.14 -5.77
C PRO A 974 4.13 10.14 -6.44
N LEU A 975 2.82 9.88 -6.30
CA LEU A 975 1.76 10.89 -6.46
C LEU A 975 1.94 12.04 -5.46
#